data_AF-A0A1R2APV9-F1
#
_entry.id   AF-A0A1R2APV9-F1
#
_cell.length_a   1.000
_cell.length_b   1.000
_cell.length_c   1.000
_cell.angle_alpha   90.00
_cell.angle_beta   90.00
_cell.angle_gamma   90.00
#
_symmetry.space_group_name_H-M   'P 1'
#
loop_
_entity.id
_entity.type
_entity.pdbx_description
1 polymer ?
#
loop_
_entity_poly.entity_id
_entity_poly.type
_entity_poly.pdbx_seq_one_letter_code
_entity_poly.pdbx_strand_id
1 'polypeptide(L)'
;MFYLAFIVLLSSALELLHIPPSKIGPSPRRLSSLAFNDQNRTLYLYGGQNSVFYDDLWSYSLDSENWEILNTFSITPGIFYSGQRHSSSTFFRPRNSELCIYGGKGDKNLFSDLWCYRMATMSWEHRKTANPPGAFYKYACLYFENLSKEYFAVAGINIFTSEYQIFILDLQTWKWNEIYSEYDKLVTRMDFDLSQVFVFVAYDNGTLMFPVLNKNSPSQDIFFYNVADKEIRKAKSYFDGHVASLSNPVGLMFLNRTFIIVFESELVLHCDLSYPNLIWRFSAVPFLIPIQSAVLCYDNYCYTFGGSISTELTNSLSKWTFMDVFNSTSQMLASKYISPSLRFSHSMEILHGELILFGGKDKDKFFNDIWRYNIKKDTWIPLSPEGNPPTPRADFSSYIAGDAYIVWGGEDESGLTNDLFIYNCFSNIWNTISTSSLIIPSKRKSACIYAQMPLIYIFGGIDNTGPCSDLWMFDFTDKSYTKLKDLEAVKNPHCLITNDKFSIINENSITSIHLKTLEKTSSSFSMPKHSIFIPLDTFWVSIGGFLTSQGPYMPILKSYFLENQIILDLKESFYKSAAVYYNKSVYFFGGLALTPTHWQFPYNFPKALFAKLDLSSLCDDYKCNVPCSKGFYKQSHSCGLCPEGTYGENQDNVECELCKPGFFNPYQGGTSHKQCYPCPEGTFSNKPSAKMCKICSPDDFCPVASASPIKNSQSFKPQRVKSEALRFGEAYKVDCLWYFLYALCGLVGFVGACWVFLPKLREKISKIDIFTQHHACEEGNYVKITRNTLGGLVTLLYIWVVFTTTGIIICHFFLKDHESTLSLIPTDLLQGKYPNIDFQIEVKLLNYPGFCIHKIEEFVSKDYEGKCSDDIKIITNGVNKKFDDLKCKIEYRNTCQIVYKCMDCYIGKNTELSFSISENNSYATGIVVNGTFDLDGNGGKSIVVSDIQAGKGKVFIGSEESVFNLLMTPMYYYGETADDIGYKGYYVVQNVTPKSGSQNSVENMSFNFHIGLKILLSKTLNALVTFQKERKSVIIIISIILGVLAGVFNFFALTLSHFEHWRSQKKRQSIQPRNFNRIISQSEALSEMHFHEMFSDSSVRSEDYLNQNK
;
A
#
# COMPACT_ATOMS: atom_id res chain seq x y z
N MET A 1 26.64 -3.55 -52.50
CA MET A 1 26.72 -3.74 -51.03
C MET A 1 25.99 -2.66 -50.23
N PHE A 2 25.95 -1.39 -50.66
CA PHE A 2 25.11 -0.36 -50.03
C PHE A 2 23.59 -0.57 -50.20
N TYR A 3 23.15 -1.34 -51.20
CA TYR A 3 21.74 -1.58 -51.50
C TYR A 3 21.05 -2.60 -50.57
N LEU A 4 21.79 -3.53 -49.94
CA LEU A 4 21.21 -4.57 -49.07
C LEU A 4 20.96 -4.11 -47.63
N ALA A 5 21.70 -3.11 -47.14
CA ALA A 5 21.50 -2.52 -45.81
C ALA A 5 20.28 -1.59 -45.75
N PHE A 6 19.87 -1.01 -46.88
CA PHE A 6 18.69 -0.15 -46.95
C PHE A 6 17.39 -0.97 -46.89
N ILE A 7 17.40 -2.19 -47.44
CA ILE A 7 16.22 -3.05 -47.55
C ILE A 7 15.76 -3.61 -46.19
N VAL A 8 16.70 -3.89 -45.27
CA VAL A 8 16.36 -4.52 -43.99
C VAL A 8 15.77 -3.52 -42.97
N LEU A 9 16.22 -2.26 -42.98
CA LEU A 9 15.69 -1.18 -42.10
C LEU A 9 14.24 -0.79 -42.41
N LEU A 10 13.75 -1.18 -43.57
CA LEU A 10 12.42 -0.85 -44.05
C LEU A 10 11.36 -1.90 -43.70
N SER A 11 11.77 -3.16 -43.50
CA SER A 11 10.86 -4.25 -43.11
C SER A 11 10.20 -4.05 -41.75
N SER A 12 10.84 -3.25 -40.87
CA SER A 12 10.31 -2.90 -39.54
C SER A 12 9.33 -1.72 -39.53
N ALA A 13 9.04 -1.11 -40.68
CA ALA A 13 8.14 0.06 -40.80
C ALA A 13 6.70 -0.29 -41.21
N LEU A 14 6.45 -1.55 -41.58
CA LEU A 14 5.11 -2.06 -41.91
C LEU A 14 4.69 -3.14 -40.90
N GLU A 15 3.61 -2.88 -40.18
CA GLU A 15 2.92 -3.92 -39.41
C GLU A 15 1.84 -4.53 -40.31
N LEU A 16 2.03 -5.76 -40.79
CA LEU A 16 1.00 -6.52 -41.50
C LEU A 16 0.19 -7.33 -40.51
N LEU A 17 -1.05 -6.91 -40.30
CA LEU A 17 -2.04 -7.63 -39.51
C LEU A 17 -2.98 -8.39 -40.46
N HIS A 18 -2.92 -9.72 -40.44
CA HIS A 18 -3.98 -10.53 -41.04
C HIS A 18 -5.24 -10.40 -40.19
N ILE A 19 -6.36 -10.02 -40.81
CA ILE A 19 -7.64 -9.89 -40.13
C ILE A 19 -8.37 -11.24 -40.24
N PRO A 20 -8.49 -12.01 -39.15
CA PRO A 20 -9.14 -13.31 -39.19
C PRO A 20 -10.65 -13.13 -39.41
N PRO A 21 -11.26 -13.87 -40.35
CA PRO A 21 -12.70 -13.78 -40.55
C PRO A 21 -13.43 -14.47 -39.39
N SER A 22 -14.39 -13.78 -38.79
CA SER A 22 -15.29 -14.31 -37.75
C SER A 22 -16.38 -15.26 -38.27
N LYS A 23 -16.66 -15.22 -39.58
CA LYS A 23 -17.66 -16.02 -40.32
C LYS A 23 -17.11 -16.43 -41.70
N ILE A 24 -17.87 -17.23 -42.47
CA ILE A 24 -17.51 -17.61 -43.84
C ILE A 24 -17.46 -16.36 -44.73
N GLY A 25 -16.25 -15.97 -45.14
CA GLY A 25 -16.01 -14.85 -46.06
C GLY A 25 -15.95 -15.26 -47.53
N PRO A 26 -15.63 -14.31 -48.43
CA PRO A 26 -15.52 -14.58 -49.87
C PRO A 26 -14.50 -15.69 -50.16
N SER A 27 -14.77 -16.46 -51.22
CA SER A 27 -13.87 -17.50 -51.71
C SER A 27 -12.52 -16.92 -52.18
N PRO A 28 -11.42 -17.69 -52.11
CA PRO A 28 -10.11 -17.28 -52.63
C PRO A 28 -10.19 -16.83 -54.09
N ARG A 29 -9.69 -15.62 -54.36
CA ARG A 29 -9.80 -14.93 -55.65
C ARG A 29 -8.69 -13.91 -55.86
N ARG A 30 -8.42 -13.59 -57.12
CA ARG A 30 -7.47 -12.55 -57.54
C ARG A 30 -8.15 -11.52 -58.44
N LEU A 31 -7.51 -10.36 -58.60
CA LEU A 31 -7.98 -9.26 -59.46
C LEU A 31 -9.39 -8.75 -59.10
N SER A 32 -9.79 -8.87 -57.83
CA SER A 32 -10.98 -8.22 -57.29
C SER A 32 -10.71 -6.73 -57.01
N SER A 33 -11.76 -5.97 -56.75
CA SER A 33 -11.67 -4.52 -56.52
C SER A 33 -12.27 -4.14 -55.17
N LEU A 34 -11.60 -3.23 -54.45
CA LEU A 34 -11.98 -2.75 -53.11
C LEU A 34 -12.36 -1.27 -53.12
N ALA A 35 -13.36 -0.92 -52.31
CA ALA A 35 -13.71 0.47 -52.01
C ALA A 35 -14.02 0.63 -50.52
N PHE A 36 -13.83 1.85 -49.98
CA PHE A 36 -14.06 2.14 -48.57
C PHE A 36 -15.17 3.16 -48.41
N ASN A 37 -16.09 2.91 -47.47
CA ASN A 37 -17.00 3.92 -46.98
C ASN A 37 -16.56 4.35 -45.57
N ASP A 38 -16.13 5.60 -45.47
CA ASP A 38 -15.67 6.21 -44.24
C ASP A 38 -16.79 6.35 -43.19
N GLN A 39 -18.01 6.68 -43.63
CA GLN A 39 -19.13 6.97 -42.72
C GLN A 39 -19.55 5.76 -41.86
N ASN A 40 -19.41 4.55 -42.39
CA ASN A 40 -19.77 3.31 -41.71
C ASN A 40 -18.58 2.34 -41.56
N ARG A 41 -17.35 2.82 -41.80
CA ARG A 41 -16.10 2.05 -41.70
C ARG A 41 -16.17 0.67 -42.36
N THR A 42 -16.75 0.60 -43.57
CA THR A 42 -17.01 -0.66 -44.26
C THR A 42 -16.22 -0.74 -45.57
N LEU A 43 -15.56 -1.88 -45.80
CA LEU A 43 -14.92 -2.22 -47.07
C LEU A 43 -15.91 -2.94 -47.97
N TYR A 44 -15.99 -2.55 -49.24
CA TYR A 44 -16.77 -3.26 -50.25
C TYR A 44 -15.84 -3.94 -51.23
N LEU A 45 -16.04 -5.24 -51.43
CA LEU A 45 -15.32 -6.08 -52.36
C LEU A 45 -16.26 -6.49 -53.48
N TYR A 46 -15.86 -6.26 -54.73
CA TYR A 46 -16.63 -6.68 -55.89
C TYR A 46 -15.79 -7.53 -56.85
N GLY A 47 -16.41 -8.58 -57.38
CA GLY A 47 -15.89 -9.39 -58.47
C GLY A 47 -14.59 -10.15 -58.17
N GLY A 48 -13.76 -10.29 -59.20
CA GLY A 48 -12.51 -11.05 -59.18
C GLY A 48 -12.63 -12.40 -59.90
N GLN A 49 -11.57 -13.21 -59.85
CA GLN A 49 -11.56 -14.51 -60.53
C GLN A 49 -10.82 -15.60 -59.74
N ASN A 50 -11.24 -16.85 -59.96
CA ASN A 50 -10.46 -18.06 -59.71
C ASN A 50 -10.49 -18.93 -60.98
N SER A 51 -11.11 -20.10 -60.94
CA SER A 51 -11.45 -20.92 -62.12
C SER A 51 -12.69 -20.41 -62.86
N VAL A 52 -13.45 -19.52 -62.22
CA VAL A 52 -14.63 -18.82 -62.75
C VAL A 52 -14.52 -17.34 -62.35
N PHE A 53 -15.16 -16.46 -63.12
CA PHE A 53 -15.27 -15.04 -62.77
C PHE A 53 -16.43 -14.83 -61.78
N TYR A 54 -16.22 -13.94 -60.81
CA TYR A 54 -17.23 -13.61 -59.80
C TYR A 54 -17.96 -12.30 -60.16
N ASP A 55 -19.21 -12.20 -59.72
CA ASP A 55 -20.07 -11.00 -59.84
C ASP A 55 -20.80 -10.72 -58.50
N ASP A 56 -20.30 -11.31 -57.42
CA ASP A 56 -20.79 -11.11 -56.07
C ASP A 56 -20.27 -9.79 -55.47
N LEU A 57 -21.09 -9.19 -54.62
CA LEU A 57 -20.75 -8.00 -53.86
C LEU A 57 -20.70 -8.36 -52.38
N TRP A 58 -19.57 -8.10 -51.74
CA TRP A 58 -19.35 -8.35 -50.33
C TRP A 58 -19.05 -7.06 -49.58
N SER A 59 -19.50 -6.99 -48.34
CA SER A 59 -19.12 -5.94 -47.40
C SER A 59 -18.39 -6.54 -46.20
N TYR A 60 -17.35 -5.85 -45.74
CA TYR A 60 -16.62 -6.16 -44.53
C TYR A 60 -16.67 -4.98 -43.58
N SER A 61 -17.34 -5.15 -42.44
CA SER A 61 -17.43 -4.12 -41.40
C SER A 61 -16.16 -4.16 -40.54
N LEU A 62 -15.42 -3.04 -40.47
CA LEU A 62 -14.24 -2.95 -39.61
C LEU A 62 -14.59 -2.92 -38.11
N ASP A 63 -15.82 -2.53 -37.76
CA ASP A 63 -16.27 -2.46 -36.35
C ASP A 63 -16.70 -3.82 -35.81
N SER A 64 -17.30 -4.66 -36.66
CA SER A 64 -17.78 -6.00 -36.27
C SER A 64 -16.90 -7.15 -36.76
N GLU A 65 -15.89 -6.85 -37.58
CA GLU A 65 -14.95 -7.79 -38.20
C GLU A 65 -15.62 -8.95 -38.96
N ASN A 66 -16.78 -8.67 -39.56
CA ASN A 66 -17.61 -9.65 -40.23
C ASN A 66 -17.70 -9.40 -41.74
N TRP A 67 -17.63 -10.48 -42.53
CA TRP A 67 -18.04 -10.49 -43.93
C TRP A 67 -19.55 -10.70 -44.05
N GLU A 68 -20.17 -9.92 -44.92
CA GLU A 68 -21.58 -10.04 -45.30
C GLU A 68 -21.70 -9.99 -46.82
N ILE A 69 -22.48 -10.91 -47.40
CA ILE A 69 -22.81 -10.87 -48.82
C ILE A 69 -24.00 -9.93 -49.04
N LEU A 70 -23.86 -8.99 -49.97
CA LEU A 70 -24.91 -8.04 -50.31
C LEU A 70 -25.75 -8.60 -51.46
N ASN A 71 -26.94 -9.06 -51.12
CA ASN A 71 -27.91 -9.53 -52.11
C ASN A 71 -28.56 -8.33 -52.82
N THR A 72 -28.76 -8.46 -54.13
CA THR A 72 -29.28 -7.39 -54.97
C THR A 72 -30.67 -7.73 -55.49
N PHE A 73 -31.62 -6.78 -55.45
CA PHE A 73 -32.97 -6.98 -55.99
C PHE A 73 -33.08 -6.68 -57.50
N SER A 74 -32.00 -6.20 -58.11
CA SER A 74 -31.94 -5.83 -59.53
C SER A 74 -31.02 -6.75 -60.32
N ILE A 75 -31.03 -6.57 -61.64
CA ILE A 75 -30.08 -7.19 -62.55
C ILE A 75 -28.67 -6.70 -62.20
N THR A 76 -27.74 -7.62 -61.96
CA THR A 76 -26.34 -7.31 -61.68
C THR A 76 -25.60 -6.94 -62.97
N PRO A 77 -24.44 -6.25 -62.88
CA PRO A 77 -23.61 -5.95 -64.04
C PRO A 77 -23.21 -7.20 -64.84
N GLY A 78 -23.21 -8.39 -64.21
CA GLY A 78 -22.90 -9.65 -64.87
C GLY A 78 -23.97 -10.21 -65.80
N ILE A 79 -25.26 -9.87 -65.63
CA ILE A 79 -26.35 -10.48 -66.42
C ILE A 79 -26.53 -9.80 -67.79
N PHE A 80 -26.27 -8.49 -67.91
CA PHE A 80 -26.52 -7.74 -69.17
C PHE A 80 -25.54 -8.07 -70.31
N TYR A 81 -24.33 -8.59 -70.01
CA TYR A 81 -23.26 -8.76 -71.01
C TYR A 81 -22.35 -10.01 -70.81
N SER A 82 -22.80 -11.06 -70.09
CA SER A 82 -21.92 -12.15 -69.61
C SER A 82 -20.72 -11.61 -68.82
N GLY A 83 -21.03 -10.73 -67.86
CA GLY A 83 -20.12 -9.72 -67.31
C GLY A 83 -19.63 -9.99 -65.89
N GLN A 84 -19.49 -11.25 -65.50
CA GLN A 84 -18.59 -11.57 -64.41
C GLN A 84 -17.23 -11.00 -64.80
N ARG A 85 -16.69 -10.11 -63.97
CA ARG A 85 -15.55 -9.29 -64.35
C ARG A 85 -14.52 -9.22 -63.25
N HIS A 86 -13.29 -9.13 -63.67
CA HIS A 86 -12.14 -8.86 -62.82
C HIS A 86 -11.43 -7.59 -63.29
N SER A 87 -10.53 -7.07 -62.48
CA SER A 87 -9.77 -5.85 -62.80
C SER A 87 -10.67 -4.64 -63.14
N SER A 88 -11.87 -4.60 -62.57
CA SER A 88 -12.70 -3.40 -62.54
C SER A 88 -12.13 -2.41 -61.53
N SER A 89 -12.33 -1.12 -61.74
CA SER A 89 -12.04 -0.12 -60.71
C SER A 89 -13.29 0.16 -59.89
N THR A 90 -13.18 0.14 -58.56
CA THR A 90 -14.26 0.46 -57.61
C THR A 90 -13.99 1.76 -56.89
N PHE A 91 -15.03 2.57 -56.69
CA PHE A 91 -14.97 3.72 -55.79
C PHE A 91 -16.31 3.92 -55.08
N PHE A 92 -16.28 4.48 -53.87
CA PHE A 92 -17.48 4.77 -53.10
C PHE A 92 -17.80 6.26 -53.16
N ARG A 93 -19.09 6.59 -53.38
CA ARG A 93 -19.61 7.96 -53.38
C ARG A 93 -20.32 8.22 -52.05
N PRO A 94 -19.68 8.90 -51.08
CA PRO A 94 -20.22 9.04 -49.74
C PRO A 94 -21.52 9.84 -49.70
N ARG A 95 -21.66 10.88 -50.53
CA ARG A 95 -22.84 11.77 -50.55
C ARG A 95 -24.13 11.06 -50.94
N ASN A 96 -24.03 10.08 -51.82
CA ASN A 96 -25.17 9.35 -52.36
C ASN A 96 -25.30 7.94 -51.76
N SER A 97 -24.32 7.52 -50.95
CA SER A 97 -24.18 6.16 -50.46
C SER A 97 -24.26 5.14 -51.61
N GLU A 98 -23.50 5.38 -52.67
CA GLU A 98 -23.44 4.54 -53.88
C GLU A 98 -22.02 3.97 -54.06
N LEU A 99 -21.92 2.67 -54.32
CA LEU A 99 -20.68 2.02 -54.74
C LEU A 99 -20.66 1.96 -56.26
N CYS A 100 -19.66 2.53 -56.92
CA CYS A 100 -19.55 2.51 -58.37
C CYS A 100 -18.39 1.63 -58.84
N ILE A 101 -18.60 0.97 -59.98
CA ILE A 101 -17.61 0.17 -60.69
C ILE A 101 -17.44 0.70 -62.11
N TYR A 102 -16.21 0.79 -62.56
CA TYR A 102 -15.86 1.21 -63.91
C TYR A 102 -15.00 0.16 -64.60
N GLY A 103 -15.38 -0.17 -65.83
CA GLY A 103 -14.65 -1.05 -66.72
C GLY A 103 -14.45 -2.48 -66.20
N GLY A 104 -13.29 -3.06 -66.51
CA GLY A 104 -12.93 -4.43 -66.17
C GLY A 104 -12.86 -5.36 -67.38
N LYS A 105 -12.50 -6.61 -67.13
CA LYS A 105 -12.37 -7.65 -68.15
C LYS A 105 -13.23 -8.86 -67.77
N GLY A 106 -14.04 -9.31 -68.71
CA GLY A 106 -14.73 -10.60 -68.65
C GLY A 106 -14.10 -11.62 -69.60
N ASP A 107 -14.74 -12.78 -69.73
CA ASP A 107 -14.27 -13.89 -70.58
C ASP A 107 -13.94 -13.49 -72.03
N LYS A 108 -14.82 -12.72 -72.65
CA LYS A 108 -14.74 -12.36 -74.09
C LYS A 108 -14.74 -10.86 -74.36
N ASN A 109 -15.07 -10.04 -73.36
CA ASN A 109 -15.31 -8.61 -73.52
C ASN A 109 -14.43 -7.79 -72.57
N LEU A 110 -13.98 -6.64 -73.05
CA LEU A 110 -13.39 -5.57 -72.25
C LEU A 110 -14.45 -4.49 -72.05
N PHE A 111 -14.60 -4.04 -70.82
CA PHE A 111 -15.65 -3.13 -70.42
C PHE A 111 -15.09 -1.72 -70.23
N SER A 112 -15.88 -0.72 -70.62
CA SER A 112 -15.67 0.71 -70.31
C SER A 112 -16.97 1.36 -69.81
N ASP A 113 -17.90 0.53 -69.30
CA ASP A 113 -19.17 0.94 -68.71
C ASP A 113 -19.00 1.36 -67.24
N LEU A 114 -19.94 2.16 -66.76
CA LEU A 114 -20.00 2.65 -65.38
C LEU A 114 -21.30 2.19 -64.74
N TRP A 115 -21.20 1.42 -63.66
CA TRP A 115 -22.34 0.93 -62.89
C TRP A 115 -22.25 1.41 -61.45
N CYS A 116 -23.38 1.74 -60.84
CA CYS A 116 -23.42 2.14 -59.43
C CYS A 116 -24.48 1.33 -58.68
N TYR A 117 -24.08 0.72 -57.57
CA TYR A 117 -24.92 0.05 -56.61
C TYR A 117 -25.39 1.03 -55.54
N ARG A 118 -26.69 1.25 -55.45
CA ARG A 118 -27.29 2.12 -54.44
C ARG A 118 -27.64 1.33 -53.20
N MET A 119 -27.02 1.69 -52.07
CA MET A 119 -27.20 0.97 -50.81
C MET A 119 -28.64 1.05 -50.28
N ALA A 120 -29.31 2.20 -50.47
CA ALA A 120 -30.69 2.41 -50.03
C ALA A 120 -31.72 1.50 -50.70
N THR A 121 -31.49 1.12 -51.96
CA THR A 121 -32.42 0.30 -52.75
C THR A 121 -31.90 -1.11 -53.02
N MET A 122 -30.67 -1.41 -52.57
CA MET A 122 -29.97 -2.68 -52.80
C MET A 122 -30.00 -3.10 -54.28
N SER A 123 -29.73 -2.15 -55.18
CA SER A 123 -29.86 -2.33 -56.62
C SER A 123 -28.72 -1.68 -57.40
N TRP A 124 -28.27 -2.36 -58.44
CA TRP A 124 -27.35 -1.86 -59.47
C TRP A 124 -28.07 -1.00 -60.52
N GLU A 125 -27.45 0.11 -60.89
CA GLU A 125 -27.92 1.03 -61.92
C GLU A 125 -26.79 1.33 -62.91
N HIS A 126 -27.04 1.15 -64.20
CA HIS A 126 -26.10 1.51 -65.26
C HIS A 126 -26.12 3.03 -65.51
N ARG A 127 -24.98 3.69 -65.32
CA ARG A 127 -24.83 5.14 -65.48
C ARG A 127 -24.44 5.47 -66.93
N LYS A 128 -25.37 6.05 -67.68
CA LYS A 128 -25.07 6.60 -69.02
C LYS A 128 -24.25 7.89 -68.86
N THR A 129 -23.09 7.94 -69.50
CA THR A 129 -22.18 9.10 -69.48
C THR A 129 -22.02 9.69 -70.89
N ALA A 130 -21.69 10.99 -70.95
CA ALA A 130 -21.41 11.68 -72.20
C ALA A 130 -19.89 11.67 -72.49
N ASN A 131 -19.52 11.41 -73.74
CA ASN A 131 -18.13 11.28 -74.23
C ASN A 131 -17.27 10.21 -73.51
N PRO A 132 -17.80 9.00 -73.23
CA PRO A 132 -17.05 7.99 -72.51
C PRO A 132 -15.74 7.65 -73.22
N PRO A 133 -14.64 7.45 -72.48
CA PRO A 133 -13.40 6.99 -73.08
C PRO A 133 -13.55 5.56 -73.63
N GLY A 134 -12.67 5.22 -74.57
CA GLY A 134 -12.57 3.86 -75.10
C GLY A 134 -12.13 2.86 -74.02
N ALA A 135 -12.20 1.56 -74.36
CA ALA A 135 -11.68 0.53 -73.48
C ALA A 135 -10.15 0.68 -73.32
N PHE A 136 -9.71 0.73 -72.07
CA PHE A 136 -8.29 0.82 -71.72
C PHE A 136 -7.75 -0.56 -71.31
N TYR A 137 -6.49 -0.81 -71.60
CA TYR A 137 -5.71 -1.85 -70.90
C TYR A 137 -4.71 -1.18 -69.96
N LYS A 138 -4.42 -1.83 -68.82
CA LYS A 138 -3.47 -1.33 -67.81
C LYS A 138 -3.78 0.12 -67.37
N TYR A 139 -5.01 0.36 -66.93
CA TYR A 139 -5.49 1.67 -66.55
C TYR A 139 -5.53 1.85 -65.03
N ALA A 140 -5.41 3.10 -64.59
CA ALA A 140 -5.60 3.52 -63.22
C ALA A 140 -6.81 4.46 -63.13
N CYS A 141 -7.43 4.50 -61.96
CA CYS A 141 -8.56 5.40 -61.71
C CYS A 141 -8.45 6.05 -60.33
N LEU A 142 -9.06 7.22 -60.19
CA LEU A 142 -9.10 7.96 -58.94
C LEU A 142 -10.42 8.71 -58.80
N TYR A 143 -11.10 8.49 -57.68
CA TYR A 143 -12.21 9.33 -57.22
C TYR A 143 -11.67 10.43 -56.29
N PHE A 144 -12.13 11.66 -56.45
CA PHE A 144 -11.80 12.77 -55.55
C PHE A 144 -12.87 13.86 -55.54
N GLU A 145 -12.89 14.64 -54.46
CA GLU A 145 -13.76 15.81 -54.32
C GLU A 145 -12.95 17.11 -54.38
N ASN A 146 -13.45 18.12 -55.09
CA ASN A 146 -12.85 19.45 -55.15
C ASN A 146 -13.93 20.53 -55.05
N LEU A 147 -13.81 21.46 -54.08
CA LEU A 147 -14.75 22.58 -53.85
C LEU A 147 -16.23 22.14 -53.88
N SER A 148 -16.55 21.03 -53.22
CA SER A 148 -17.89 20.42 -53.17
C SER A 148 -18.42 19.79 -54.46
N LYS A 149 -17.57 19.57 -55.48
CA LYS A 149 -17.86 18.78 -56.69
C LYS A 149 -17.12 17.44 -56.67
N GLU A 150 -17.76 16.40 -57.19
CA GLU A 150 -17.21 15.04 -57.26
C GLU A 150 -16.67 14.77 -58.67
N TYR A 151 -15.45 14.21 -58.75
CA TYR A 151 -14.79 13.87 -60.02
C TYR A 151 -14.28 12.42 -59.99
N PHE A 152 -14.20 11.81 -61.17
CA PHE A 152 -13.59 10.49 -61.37
C PHE A 152 -12.62 10.54 -62.55
N ALA A 153 -11.34 10.34 -62.31
CA ALA A 153 -10.30 10.36 -63.33
C ALA A 153 -9.92 8.93 -63.76
N VAL A 154 -9.61 8.76 -65.04
CA VAL A 154 -9.13 7.52 -65.66
C VAL A 154 -7.98 7.84 -66.59
N ALA A 155 -6.90 7.06 -66.53
CA ALA A 155 -5.90 7.03 -67.59
C ALA A 155 -5.42 5.62 -67.81
N GLY A 156 -5.04 5.38 -69.04
CA GLY A 156 -4.47 4.14 -69.48
C GLY A 156 -4.14 4.22 -70.95
N ILE A 157 -3.75 3.08 -71.50
CA ILE A 157 -3.48 2.97 -72.92
C ILE A 157 -4.75 2.52 -73.60
N ASN A 158 -5.24 3.34 -74.51
CA ASN A 158 -6.44 3.03 -75.27
C ASN A 158 -6.12 1.87 -76.23
N ILE A 159 -6.96 0.83 -76.20
CA ILE A 159 -6.70 -0.40 -76.97
C ILE A 159 -6.69 -0.13 -78.49
N PHE A 160 -7.47 0.85 -78.94
CA PHE A 160 -7.63 1.13 -80.37
C PHE A 160 -6.55 2.07 -80.91
N THR A 161 -6.21 3.12 -80.16
CA THR A 161 -5.21 4.10 -80.61
C THR A 161 -3.80 3.72 -80.20
N SER A 162 -3.63 2.83 -79.19
CA SER A 162 -2.36 2.56 -78.51
C SER A 162 -1.70 3.82 -77.92
N GLU A 163 -2.47 4.90 -77.76
CA GLU A 163 -2.03 6.15 -77.17
C GLU A 163 -2.40 6.17 -75.68
N TYR A 164 -1.55 6.82 -74.90
CA TYR A 164 -1.82 7.10 -73.50
C TYR A 164 -2.78 8.29 -73.41
N GLN A 165 -3.93 8.10 -72.76
CA GLN A 165 -4.94 9.15 -72.63
C GLN A 165 -5.38 9.32 -71.19
N ILE A 166 -5.72 10.54 -70.81
CA ILE A 166 -6.22 10.90 -69.48
C ILE A 166 -7.58 11.57 -69.62
N PHE A 167 -8.57 11.05 -68.90
CA PHE A 167 -9.94 11.54 -68.88
C PHE A 167 -10.40 11.84 -67.46
N ILE A 168 -11.20 12.90 -67.29
CA ILE A 168 -11.89 13.25 -66.05
C ILE A 168 -13.40 13.28 -66.29
N LEU A 169 -14.14 12.49 -65.52
CA LEU A 169 -15.58 12.52 -65.41
C LEU A 169 -16.00 13.49 -64.31
N ASP A 170 -16.84 14.46 -64.64
CA ASP A 170 -17.60 15.24 -63.66
C ASP A 170 -18.84 14.42 -63.26
N LEU A 171 -18.94 14.02 -61.99
CA LEU A 171 -20.00 13.12 -61.49
C LEU A 171 -21.33 13.84 -61.22
N GLN A 172 -21.37 15.18 -61.33
CA GLN A 172 -22.61 15.94 -61.28
C GLN A 172 -23.25 16.04 -62.66
N THR A 173 -22.43 16.25 -63.69
CA THR A 173 -22.88 16.40 -65.09
C THR A 173 -22.83 15.09 -65.90
N TRP A 174 -22.15 14.06 -65.38
CA TRP A 174 -21.88 12.78 -66.05
C TRP A 174 -21.17 12.93 -67.41
N LYS A 175 -20.31 13.95 -67.53
CA LYS A 175 -19.57 14.26 -68.76
C LYS A 175 -18.07 14.03 -68.57
N TRP A 176 -17.49 13.27 -69.49
CA TRP A 176 -16.06 13.06 -69.59
C TRP A 176 -15.38 14.19 -70.38
N ASN A 177 -14.22 14.62 -69.89
CA ASN A 177 -13.33 15.56 -70.56
C ASN A 177 -11.92 14.95 -70.66
N GLU A 178 -11.33 14.99 -71.85
CA GLU A 178 -9.93 14.60 -72.08
C GLU A 178 -8.99 15.74 -71.64
N ILE A 179 -7.89 15.39 -70.99
CA ILE A 179 -6.83 16.35 -70.61
C ILE A 179 -5.76 16.35 -71.69
N TYR A 180 -5.60 17.47 -72.41
CA TYR A 180 -4.58 17.63 -73.45
C TYR A 180 -3.31 18.31 -72.92
N SER A 181 -2.15 17.90 -73.41
CA SER A 181 -0.85 18.53 -73.13
C SER A 181 -0.19 19.04 -74.42
N GLU A 182 0.47 20.22 -74.40
CA GLU A 182 1.34 20.62 -75.54
C GLU A 182 2.50 19.64 -75.77
N TYR A 183 2.88 18.86 -74.74
CA TYR A 183 3.86 17.78 -74.85
C TYR A 183 3.32 16.53 -75.57
N ASP A 184 2.00 16.40 -75.80
CA ASP A 184 1.44 15.26 -76.56
C ASP A 184 2.07 15.11 -77.94
N LYS A 185 2.42 16.23 -78.61
CA LYS A 185 3.08 16.18 -79.93
C LYS A 185 4.49 15.56 -79.89
N LEU A 186 5.15 15.56 -78.73
CA LEU A 186 6.45 14.91 -78.49
C LEU A 186 6.28 13.46 -77.99
N VAL A 187 5.23 13.21 -77.21
CA VAL A 187 4.91 11.90 -76.61
C VAL A 187 4.36 10.91 -77.64
N THR A 188 3.61 11.36 -78.66
CA THR A 188 3.09 10.53 -79.77
C THR A 188 4.16 9.88 -80.66
N ARG A 189 5.46 10.21 -80.49
CA ARG A 189 6.58 9.62 -81.26
C ARG A 189 7.47 8.67 -80.44
N MET A 190 7.20 8.48 -79.16
CA MET A 190 8.04 7.65 -78.30
C MET A 190 7.44 6.25 -78.18
N ASP A 191 8.18 5.23 -78.64
CA ASP A 191 7.85 3.83 -78.39
C ASP A 191 7.83 3.57 -76.88
N PHE A 192 6.67 3.47 -76.26
CA PHE A 192 6.58 3.13 -74.84
C PHE A 192 7.12 1.71 -74.58
N ASP A 193 7.67 1.48 -73.39
CA ASP A 193 7.84 0.12 -72.89
C ASP A 193 6.50 -0.32 -72.28
N LEU A 194 5.90 -1.39 -72.83
CA LEU A 194 4.57 -1.91 -72.50
C LEU A 194 4.49 -2.49 -71.08
N SER A 195 5.54 -2.36 -70.27
CA SER A 195 5.77 -3.02 -68.99
C SER A 195 5.32 -2.21 -67.76
N GLN A 196 5.07 -0.90 -67.86
CA GLN A 196 4.88 -0.02 -66.69
C GLN A 196 3.50 0.68 -66.65
N VAL A 197 2.94 0.86 -65.44
CA VAL A 197 1.58 1.39 -65.20
C VAL A 197 1.59 2.64 -64.33
N PHE A 198 0.63 3.52 -64.62
CA PHE A 198 0.49 4.91 -64.22
C PHE A 198 -0.18 5.09 -62.86
N VAL A 199 0.16 6.18 -62.17
CA VAL A 199 -0.30 6.51 -60.83
C VAL A 199 -0.97 7.87 -60.85
N PHE A 200 -2.16 7.98 -60.24
CA PHE A 200 -2.89 9.23 -60.06
C PHE A 200 -2.92 9.65 -58.61
N VAL A 201 -2.73 10.94 -58.36
CA VAL A 201 -3.01 11.52 -57.04
C VAL A 201 -3.66 12.87 -57.14
N ALA A 202 -4.70 13.11 -56.33
CA ALA A 202 -5.29 14.43 -56.15
C ALA A 202 -4.65 15.11 -54.93
N TYR A 203 -4.06 16.28 -55.13
CA TYR A 203 -3.43 17.13 -54.13
C TYR A 203 -4.13 18.48 -54.05
N ASP A 204 -4.24 19.05 -52.84
CA ASP A 204 -4.53 20.46 -52.53
C ASP A 204 -5.50 21.15 -53.54
N ASN A 205 -6.81 21.07 -53.28
CA ASN A 205 -7.87 21.63 -54.14
C ASN A 205 -7.89 21.11 -55.59
N GLY A 206 -7.71 19.79 -55.78
CA GLY A 206 -8.01 19.11 -57.05
C GLY A 206 -6.90 19.19 -58.10
N THR A 207 -5.64 19.19 -57.69
CA THR A 207 -4.49 19.05 -58.60
C THR A 207 -4.15 17.57 -58.80
N LEU A 208 -4.27 17.06 -60.03
CA LEU A 208 -3.91 15.70 -60.43
C LEU A 208 -2.42 15.59 -60.75
N MET A 209 -1.70 14.70 -60.09
CA MET A 209 -0.34 14.33 -60.43
C MET A 209 -0.32 13.11 -61.34
N PHE A 210 0.47 13.15 -62.42
CA PHE A 210 0.69 12.00 -63.30
C PHE A 210 2.15 11.95 -63.82
N PRO A 211 2.81 10.78 -63.77
CA PRO A 211 4.14 10.60 -64.34
C PRO A 211 4.08 10.36 -65.87
N VAL A 212 5.07 10.86 -66.60
CA VAL A 212 5.29 10.56 -68.03
C VAL A 212 6.72 10.01 -68.19
N LEU A 213 6.82 8.81 -68.76
CA LEU A 213 8.08 8.11 -68.99
C LEU A 213 8.58 8.34 -70.42
N ASN A 214 9.84 8.72 -70.56
CA ASN A 214 10.54 8.83 -71.85
C ASN A 214 11.51 7.65 -72.00
N LYS A 215 11.33 6.81 -73.03
CA LYS A 215 12.17 5.62 -73.24
C LYS A 215 13.66 5.96 -73.47
N ASN A 216 13.95 7.18 -73.96
CA ASN A 216 15.29 7.62 -74.35
C ASN A 216 16.04 8.38 -73.24
N SER A 217 15.40 8.63 -72.09
CA SER A 217 16.05 9.25 -70.93
C SER A 217 15.63 8.55 -69.64
N PRO A 218 16.56 8.14 -68.77
CA PRO A 218 16.21 7.53 -67.48
C PRO A 218 15.49 8.49 -66.51
N SER A 219 15.35 9.77 -66.87
CA SER A 219 14.58 10.75 -66.10
C SER A 219 13.08 10.58 -66.31
N GLN A 220 12.38 10.25 -65.23
CA GLN A 220 10.91 10.32 -65.14
C GLN A 220 10.48 11.77 -64.92
N ASP A 221 9.66 12.30 -65.81
CA ASP A 221 9.06 13.62 -65.67
C ASP A 221 7.68 13.49 -65.01
N ILE A 222 7.37 14.36 -64.05
CA ILE A 222 6.07 14.38 -63.36
C ILE A 222 5.35 15.66 -63.70
N PHE A 223 4.07 15.52 -63.98
CA PHE A 223 3.17 16.61 -64.34
C PHE A 223 2.07 16.76 -63.31
N PHE A 224 1.67 18.01 -63.07
CA PHE A 224 0.57 18.40 -62.22
C PHE A 224 -0.48 19.08 -63.07
N TYR A 225 -1.73 18.64 -63.01
CA TYR A 225 -2.88 19.25 -63.65
C TYR A 225 -3.83 19.80 -62.59
N ASN A 226 -3.96 21.12 -62.49
CA ASN A 226 -4.95 21.71 -61.58
C ASN A 226 -6.34 21.69 -62.24
N VAL A 227 -7.33 21.01 -61.64
CA VAL A 227 -8.71 20.95 -62.16
C VAL A 227 -9.39 22.33 -62.19
N ALA A 228 -8.99 23.26 -61.30
CA ALA A 228 -9.52 24.62 -61.30
C ALA A 228 -8.92 25.50 -62.41
N ASP A 229 -7.59 25.45 -62.59
CA ASP A 229 -6.87 26.31 -63.55
C ASP A 229 -6.78 25.69 -64.95
N LYS A 230 -7.04 24.38 -65.07
CA LYS A 230 -6.83 23.54 -66.26
C LYS A 230 -5.42 23.61 -66.85
N GLU A 231 -4.44 24.01 -66.04
CA GLU A 231 -3.03 24.12 -66.43
C GLU A 231 -2.24 22.87 -66.07
N ILE A 232 -1.26 22.52 -66.92
CA ILE A 232 -0.28 21.47 -66.68
C ILE A 232 1.07 22.09 -66.31
N ARG A 233 1.66 21.65 -65.18
CA ARG A 233 2.97 22.10 -64.69
C ARG A 233 3.95 20.92 -64.56
N LYS A 234 5.21 21.10 -64.94
CA LYS A 234 6.27 20.08 -64.87
C LYS A 234 7.11 20.22 -63.60
N ALA A 235 7.35 19.11 -62.90
CA ALA A 235 8.30 19.00 -61.78
C ALA A 235 9.74 18.78 -62.29
N LYS A 236 10.74 19.37 -61.62
CA LYS A 236 12.16 18.97 -61.78
C LYS A 236 12.43 17.82 -60.81
N SER A 237 12.61 16.59 -61.30
CA SER A 237 12.96 15.43 -60.46
C SER A 237 14.49 15.19 -60.47
N TYR A 238 15.04 14.70 -59.35
CA TYR A 238 16.41 14.17 -59.26
C TYR A 238 16.29 12.67 -58.95
N PHE A 239 16.78 11.82 -59.86
CA PHE A 239 16.69 10.36 -59.78
C PHE A 239 18.11 9.81 -59.59
N ASP A 240 18.41 9.25 -58.42
CA ASP A 240 19.72 8.68 -58.12
C ASP A 240 19.58 7.15 -57.92
N GLY A 241 19.74 6.40 -59.00
CA GLY A 241 19.75 4.94 -58.97
C GLY A 241 19.18 4.25 -60.22
N HIS A 242 19.82 3.17 -60.67
CA HIS A 242 19.28 2.28 -61.70
C HIS A 242 18.18 1.39 -61.09
N VAL A 243 16.91 1.73 -61.30
CA VAL A 243 15.79 0.81 -61.06
C VAL A 243 15.24 0.34 -62.41
N ALA A 244 15.96 -0.58 -63.04
CA ALA A 244 15.41 -1.35 -64.15
C ALA A 244 14.44 -2.39 -63.56
N SER A 245 13.17 -2.37 -63.98
CA SER A 245 12.07 -3.27 -63.58
C SER A 245 11.31 -2.95 -62.27
N LEU A 246 10.69 -1.76 -62.20
CA LEU A 246 9.53 -1.60 -61.30
C LEU A 246 8.35 -2.44 -61.85
N SER A 247 7.74 -3.26 -61.00
CA SER A 247 6.49 -3.99 -61.29
C SER A 247 5.28 -3.05 -61.34
N ASN A 248 4.04 -3.56 -61.39
CA ASN A 248 2.88 -2.67 -61.39
C ASN A 248 2.67 -2.05 -59.99
N PRO A 249 2.35 -0.75 -59.89
CA PRO A 249 1.83 -0.17 -58.65
C PRO A 249 0.46 -0.77 -58.34
N VAL A 250 0.26 -1.15 -57.08
CA VAL A 250 -0.98 -1.76 -56.57
C VAL A 250 -1.71 -0.89 -55.57
N GLY A 251 -1.03 0.06 -54.91
CA GLY A 251 -1.65 0.93 -53.92
C GLY A 251 -0.98 2.29 -53.82
N LEU A 252 -1.74 3.28 -53.37
CA LEU A 252 -1.25 4.65 -53.18
C LEU A 252 -1.83 5.27 -51.90
N MET A 253 -0.96 5.88 -51.09
CA MET A 253 -1.32 6.60 -49.87
C MET A 253 -0.71 8.01 -49.85
N PHE A 254 -1.39 8.93 -49.19
CA PHE A 254 -0.85 10.26 -48.86
C PHE A 254 -0.80 10.42 -47.35
N LEU A 255 0.40 10.66 -46.80
CA LEU A 255 0.66 10.77 -45.37
C LEU A 255 1.53 12.01 -45.11
N ASN A 256 1.07 12.94 -44.26
CA ASN A 256 1.88 14.06 -43.75
C ASN A 256 2.67 14.84 -44.84
N ARG A 257 2.03 15.16 -45.98
CA ARG A 257 2.65 15.82 -47.16
C ARG A 257 3.63 14.96 -47.95
N THR A 258 3.52 13.64 -47.81
CA THR A 258 4.34 12.69 -48.55
C THR A 258 3.48 11.65 -49.26
N PHE A 259 3.82 11.33 -50.50
CA PHE A 259 3.17 10.27 -51.27
C PHE A 259 3.91 8.98 -51.11
N ILE A 260 3.14 7.90 -50.93
CA ILE A 260 3.65 6.55 -50.83
C ILE A 260 3.01 5.69 -51.92
N ILE A 261 3.82 5.12 -52.81
CA ILE A 261 3.38 4.24 -53.90
C ILE A 261 3.88 2.83 -53.61
N VAL A 262 2.98 1.85 -53.70
CA VAL A 262 3.23 0.46 -53.35
C VAL A 262 3.24 -0.37 -54.62
N PHE A 263 4.31 -1.12 -54.85
CA PHE A 263 4.50 -1.96 -56.04
C PHE A 263 4.31 -3.44 -55.71
N GLU A 264 3.97 -4.27 -56.71
CA GLU A 264 3.91 -5.73 -56.60
C GLU A 264 5.28 -6.37 -56.25
N SER A 265 6.39 -5.64 -56.40
CA SER A 265 7.78 -6.16 -56.32
C SER A 265 8.58 -5.66 -55.12
N GLU A 266 8.05 -5.80 -53.90
CA GLU A 266 8.78 -5.50 -52.65
C GLU A 266 9.38 -4.08 -52.58
N LEU A 267 8.77 -3.13 -53.31
CA LEU A 267 9.31 -1.79 -53.45
C LEU A 267 8.23 -0.76 -53.13
N VAL A 268 8.59 0.19 -52.28
CA VAL A 268 7.77 1.32 -51.88
C VAL A 268 8.48 2.60 -52.30
N LEU A 269 7.78 3.48 -53.01
CA LEU A 269 8.29 4.80 -53.35
C LEU A 269 7.73 5.83 -52.38
N HIS A 270 8.61 6.69 -51.88
CA HIS A 270 8.26 7.84 -51.06
C HIS A 270 8.62 9.13 -51.80
N CYS A 271 7.68 10.07 -51.85
CA CYS A 271 7.89 11.39 -52.43
C CYS A 271 7.47 12.45 -51.41
N ASP A 272 8.40 13.30 -50.97
CA ASP A 272 8.12 14.36 -50.01
C ASP A 272 7.82 15.69 -50.72
N LEU A 273 6.60 16.20 -50.52
CA LEU A 273 6.12 17.45 -51.11
C LEU A 273 6.62 18.70 -50.38
N SER A 274 7.29 18.55 -49.23
CA SER A 274 7.85 19.64 -48.44
C SER A 274 9.10 20.25 -49.11
N TYR A 275 9.73 19.53 -50.04
CA TYR A 275 10.89 20.00 -50.78
C TYR A 275 10.49 20.66 -52.11
N PRO A 276 11.00 21.86 -52.43
CA PRO A 276 10.65 22.59 -53.65
C PRO A 276 11.05 21.88 -54.96
N ASN A 277 11.96 20.90 -54.89
CA ASN A 277 12.40 20.09 -56.03
C ASN A 277 11.80 18.67 -56.03
N LEU A 278 10.77 18.40 -55.22
CA LEU A 278 10.02 17.12 -55.21
C LEU A 278 10.96 15.90 -55.27
N ILE A 279 11.71 15.70 -54.18
CA ILE A 279 12.77 14.69 -54.11
C ILE A 279 12.14 13.30 -53.92
N TRP A 280 12.44 12.40 -54.84
CA TRP A 280 12.03 10.99 -54.75
C TRP A 280 13.03 10.20 -53.93
N ARG A 281 12.56 9.46 -52.92
CA ARG A 281 13.38 8.55 -52.11
C ARG A 281 12.86 7.13 -52.28
N PHE A 282 13.77 6.22 -52.62
CA PHE A 282 13.47 4.81 -52.86
C PHE A 282 13.65 4.02 -51.57
N SER A 283 12.61 3.29 -51.21
CA SER A 283 12.60 2.42 -50.05
C SER A 283 12.15 1.04 -50.48
N ALA A 284 13.09 0.14 -50.73
CA ALA A 284 12.75 -1.27 -50.94
C ALA A 284 12.44 -1.91 -49.58
N VAL A 285 11.18 -2.23 -49.33
CA VAL A 285 10.73 -2.93 -48.12
C VAL A 285 10.40 -4.36 -48.56
N PRO A 286 11.10 -5.40 -48.08
CA PRO A 286 10.75 -6.77 -48.41
C PRO A 286 9.40 -7.08 -47.77
N PHE A 287 8.35 -7.06 -48.59
CA PHE A 287 6.96 -7.25 -48.16
C PHE A 287 6.21 -8.05 -49.21
N LEU A 288 5.85 -9.29 -48.87
CA LEU A 288 5.17 -10.24 -49.76
C LEU A 288 3.66 -9.93 -49.82
N ILE A 289 3.25 -8.98 -50.68
CA ILE A 289 1.85 -8.84 -51.07
C ILE A 289 1.55 -9.96 -52.10
N PRO A 290 0.48 -10.74 -51.92
CA PRO A 290 0.07 -11.70 -52.95
C PRO A 290 -0.12 -10.98 -54.28
N ILE A 291 0.47 -11.51 -55.35
CA ILE A 291 0.39 -10.87 -56.67
C ILE A 291 -1.08 -10.82 -57.08
N GLN A 292 -1.53 -9.74 -57.72
CA GLN A 292 -2.93 -9.58 -58.15
C GLN A 292 -3.96 -9.50 -57.00
N SER A 293 -3.55 -9.04 -55.82
CA SER A 293 -4.46 -8.72 -54.70
C SER A 293 -5.33 -7.50 -55.01
N ALA A 294 -6.53 -7.45 -54.42
CA ALA A 294 -7.25 -6.17 -54.30
C ALA A 294 -6.58 -5.33 -53.23
N VAL A 295 -6.24 -4.07 -53.52
CA VAL A 295 -5.56 -3.19 -52.57
C VAL A 295 -6.32 -1.87 -52.47
N LEU A 296 -6.47 -1.39 -51.24
CA LEU A 296 -7.11 -0.12 -50.94
C LEU A 296 -6.36 0.58 -49.83
N CYS A 297 -5.81 1.75 -50.11
CA CYS A 297 -5.17 2.60 -49.11
C CYS A 297 -6.09 3.78 -48.80
N TYR A 298 -6.39 3.95 -47.52
CA TYR A 298 -7.24 5.02 -47.00
C TYR A 298 -6.67 5.51 -45.67
N ASP A 299 -6.54 6.83 -45.53
CA ASP A 299 -5.91 7.47 -44.38
C ASP A 299 -4.51 6.86 -44.13
N ASN A 300 -4.23 6.35 -42.93
CA ASN A 300 -2.93 5.75 -42.58
C ASN A 300 -2.86 4.23 -42.79
N TYR A 301 -3.90 3.63 -43.40
CA TYR A 301 -4.05 2.19 -43.53
C TYR A 301 -4.16 1.74 -44.98
N CYS A 302 -3.54 0.63 -45.31
CA CYS A 302 -3.78 -0.10 -46.54
C CYS A 302 -4.37 -1.48 -46.24
N TYR A 303 -5.38 -1.85 -47.00
CA TYR A 303 -6.09 -3.12 -46.93
C TYR A 303 -5.79 -3.91 -48.19
N THR A 304 -5.40 -5.17 -48.04
CA THR A 304 -5.17 -6.12 -49.12
C THR A 304 -6.10 -7.32 -48.97
N PHE A 305 -6.75 -7.73 -50.05
CA PHE A 305 -7.62 -8.91 -50.06
C PHE A 305 -7.29 -9.84 -51.24
N GLY A 306 -7.11 -11.12 -50.93
CA GLY A 306 -6.93 -12.19 -51.91
C GLY A 306 -5.58 -12.14 -52.63
N GLY A 307 -5.56 -12.55 -53.90
CA GLY A 307 -4.37 -12.65 -54.74
C GLY A 307 -3.74 -14.03 -54.75
N SER A 308 -2.52 -14.14 -55.30
CA SER A 308 -1.80 -15.42 -55.41
C SER A 308 -0.41 -15.37 -54.78
N ILE A 309 -0.09 -16.38 -53.96
CA ILE A 309 1.23 -16.62 -53.40
C ILE A 309 1.72 -17.95 -53.98
N SER A 310 2.88 -17.94 -54.68
CA SER A 310 3.52 -19.17 -55.19
C SER A 310 2.56 -20.17 -55.84
N THR A 311 1.59 -19.68 -56.65
CA THR A 311 0.51 -20.40 -57.36
C THR A 311 -0.77 -20.75 -56.59
N GLU A 312 -0.85 -20.56 -55.28
CA GLU A 312 -2.07 -20.75 -54.48
C GLU A 312 -2.84 -19.43 -54.32
N LEU A 313 -4.17 -19.48 -54.42
CA LEU A 313 -5.04 -18.33 -54.17
C LEU A 313 -5.34 -18.18 -52.68
N THR A 314 -5.37 -16.94 -52.21
CA THR A 314 -5.72 -16.60 -50.83
C THR A 314 -7.09 -15.93 -50.76
N ASN A 315 -7.71 -15.99 -49.58
CA ASN A 315 -8.89 -15.19 -49.20
C ASN A 315 -8.63 -14.34 -47.96
N SER A 316 -7.35 -14.11 -47.61
CA SER A 316 -6.97 -13.33 -46.46
C SER A 316 -7.23 -11.85 -46.71
N LEU A 317 -7.94 -11.21 -45.77
CA LEU A 317 -7.95 -9.76 -45.64
C LEU A 317 -6.79 -9.38 -44.72
N SER A 318 -5.92 -8.50 -45.17
CA SER A 318 -4.79 -8.04 -44.38
C SER A 318 -4.78 -6.52 -44.35
N LYS A 319 -4.45 -5.97 -43.21
CA LYS A 319 -4.33 -4.53 -42.97
C LYS A 319 -2.89 -4.23 -42.63
N TRP A 320 -2.37 -3.15 -43.19
CA TRP A 320 -1.03 -2.69 -42.89
C TRP A 320 -0.96 -1.18 -42.83
N THR A 321 -0.06 -0.68 -41.99
CA THR A 321 0.19 0.74 -41.81
C THR A 321 1.61 1.07 -42.22
N PHE A 322 1.80 2.26 -42.78
CA PHE A 322 3.10 2.89 -42.74
C PHE A 322 3.22 3.59 -41.38
N MET A 323 4.07 3.07 -40.48
CA MET A 323 4.49 3.89 -39.34
C MET A 323 5.26 5.08 -39.88
N ASP A 324 4.99 6.30 -39.39
CA ASP A 324 5.71 7.53 -39.75
C ASP A 324 7.23 7.29 -39.60
N VAL A 325 7.88 6.88 -40.69
CA VAL A 325 9.32 6.58 -40.68
C VAL A 325 10.14 7.85 -40.48
N PHE A 326 9.52 9.05 -40.51
CA PHE A 326 10.27 10.30 -40.57
C PHE A 326 9.77 11.48 -39.74
N ASN A 327 8.82 11.33 -38.80
CA ASN A 327 8.55 12.39 -37.81
C ASN A 327 8.70 11.90 -36.37
N SER A 328 9.91 12.07 -35.86
CA SER A 328 10.11 12.70 -34.57
C SER A 328 9.09 13.84 -34.35
N THR A 329 8.45 13.84 -33.18
CA THR A 329 7.55 14.88 -32.59
C THR A 329 6.02 14.67 -32.73
N SER A 330 5.43 14.25 -31.60
CA SER A 330 4.03 14.03 -31.16
C SER A 330 2.84 14.78 -31.80
N GLN A 331 1.66 14.13 -31.89
CA GLN A 331 0.44 14.42 -31.08
C GLN A 331 -0.67 13.32 -31.21
N MET A 332 -1.53 13.19 -30.18
CA MET A 332 -2.45 12.05 -29.90
C MET A 332 -3.94 12.35 -30.23
N LEU A 333 -4.73 11.35 -30.68
CA LEU A 333 -6.20 11.43 -30.80
C LEU A 333 -6.92 10.13 -30.32
N ALA A 334 -7.65 10.26 -29.20
CA ALA A 334 -8.78 9.45 -28.67
C ALA A 334 -8.57 8.11 -27.89
N SER A 335 -8.62 8.25 -26.56
CA SER A 335 -9.35 7.50 -25.51
C SER A 335 -9.88 6.08 -25.77
N LYS A 336 -9.05 5.07 -25.56
CA LYS A 336 -9.30 3.88 -24.73
C LYS A 336 -8.00 3.08 -24.70
N TYR A 337 -7.60 2.61 -23.53
CA TYR A 337 -6.27 2.09 -23.17
C TYR A 337 -5.24 3.18 -22.85
N ILE A 338 -5.32 3.69 -21.62
CA ILE A 338 -4.17 4.33 -20.99
C ILE A 338 -3.19 3.20 -20.67
N SER A 339 -2.00 3.19 -21.27
CA SER A 339 -0.92 2.23 -20.97
C SER A 339 0.40 2.96 -20.71
N PRO A 340 1.37 2.34 -20.01
CA PRO A 340 2.68 2.95 -19.84
C PRO A 340 3.36 3.16 -21.21
N SER A 341 4.11 4.25 -21.33
CA SER A 341 4.92 4.54 -22.52
C SER A 341 5.94 3.44 -22.81
N LEU A 342 6.36 3.31 -24.08
CA LEU A 342 7.47 2.45 -24.50
C LEU A 342 8.74 2.75 -23.68
N ARG A 343 9.35 1.70 -23.13
CA ARG A 343 10.46 1.84 -22.18
C ARG A 343 11.24 0.53 -22.02
N PHE A 344 12.47 0.65 -21.57
CA PHE A 344 13.33 -0.46 -21.17
C PHE A 344 14.02 -0.13 -19.85
N SER A 345 14.65 -1.15 -19.22
CA SER A 345 15.39 -0.97 -17.96
C SER A 345 14.56 -0.37 -16.81
N HIS A 346 13.27 -0.71 -16.78
CA HIS A 346 12.33 -0.42 -15.70
C HIS A 346 12.13 -1.67 -14.83
N SER A 347 11.35 -1.54 -13.76
CA SER A 347 11.04 -2.63 -12.85
C SER A 347 9.54 -2.95 -12.83
N MET A 348 9.21 -4.20 -12.54
CA MET A 348 7.83 -4.67 -12.38
C MET A 348 7.73 -5.67 -11.23
N GLU A 349 6.78 -5.47 -10.31
CA GLU A 349 6.59 -6.28 -9.11
C GLU A 349 5.11 -6.61 -8.91
N ILE A 350 4.77 -7.59 -8.07
CA ILE A 350 3.38 -7.92 -7.71
C ILE A 350 3.05 -7.36 -6.34
N LEU A 351 1.91 -6.68 -6.26
CA LEU A 351 1.35 -6.19 -5.01
C LEU A 351 -0.17 -6.34 -5.00
N HIS A 352 -0.74 -6.89 -3.93
CA HIS A 352 -2.21 -7.03 -3.74
C HIS A 352 -2.94 -7.70 -4.93
N GLY A 353 -2.26 -8.62 -5.61
CA GLY A 353 -2.80 -9.29 -6.80
C GLY A 353 -2.78 -8.45 -8.08
N GLU A 354 -2.08 -7.32 -8.09
CA GLU A 354 -1.92 -6.40 -9.21
C GLU A 354 -0.42 -6.26 -9.57
N LEU A 355 -0.12 -5.86 -10.81
CA LEU A 355 1.27 -5.64 -11.24
C LEU A 355 1.61 -4.16 -11.11
N ILE A 356 2.73 -3.84 -10.46
CA ILE A 356 3.23 -2.48 -10.28
C ILE A 356 4.46 -2.29 -11.16
N LEU A 357 4.45 -1.28 -12.02
CA LEU A 357 5.55 -0.91 -12.90
C LEU A 357 6.09 0.47 -12.51
N PHE A 358 7.40 0.62 -12.48
CA PHE A 358 8.04 1.89 -12.12
C PHE A 358 9.26 2.20 -13.02
N GLY A 359 9.39 3.47 -13.40
CA GLY A 359 10.60 4.03 -13.99
C GLY A 359 10.96 3.50 -15.39
N GLY A 360 12.26 3.50 -15.69
CA GLY A 360 12.84 3.11 -16.97
C GLY A 360 13.27 4.29 -17.82
N LYS A 361 13.65 4.02 -19.07
CA LYS A 361 13.92 5.06 -20.06
C LYS A 361 13.50 4.65 -21.46
N ASP A 362 13.32 5.64 -22.31
CA ASP A 362 13.31 5.48 -23.76
C ASP A 362 14.63 6.01 -24.35
N LYS A 363 14.63 6.48 -25.60
CA LYS A 363 15.83 7.05 -26.23
C LYS A 363 16.11 8.48 -25.79
N ASP A 364 15.07 9.22 -25.42
CA ASP A 364 15.09 10.68 -25.28
C ASP A 364 14.90 11.11 -23.81
N LYS A 365 14.29 10.26 -22.97
CA LYS A 365 13.99 10.60 -21.58
C LYS A 365 14.01 9.39 -20.65
N PHE A 366 14.25 9.68 -19.39
CA PHE A 366 14.01 8.77 -18.28
C PHE A 366 12.59 8.94 -17.75
N PHE A 367 12.09 7.94 -17.05
CA PHE A 367 10.77 7.91 -16.43
C PHE A 367 10.86 7.73 -14.91
N ASN A 368 9.93 8.33 -14.17
CA ASN A 368 9.66 8.05 -12.75
C ASN A 368 8.15 7.88 -12.49
N ASP A 369 7.37 7.65 -13.54
CA ASP A 369 5.95 7.32 -13.42
C ASP A 369 5.78 5.90 -12.85
N ILE A 370 4.69 5.73 -12.12
CA ILE A 370 4.29 4.46 -11.53
C ILE A 370 2.93 4.05 -12.09
N TRP A 371 2.81 2.78 -12.45
CA TRP A 371 1.64 2.22 -13.09
C TRP A 371 1.20 0.95 -12.37
N ARG A 372 -0.11 0.73 -12.34
CA ARG A 372 -0.72 -0.46 -11.77
C ARG A 372 -1.59 -1.15 -12.80
N TYR A 373 -1.37 -2.42 -13.02
CA TYR A 373 -2.19 -3.24 -13.91
C TYR A 373 -3.17 -4.09 -13.12
N ASN A 374 -4.46 -3.85 -13.34
CA ASN A 374 -5.53 -4.65 -12.75
C ASN A 374 -5.80 -5.87 -13.63
N ILE A 375 -5.38 -7.04 -13.15
CA ILE A 375 -5.46 -8.30 -13.92
C ILE A 375 -6.92 -8.74 -14.18
N LYS A 376 -7.87 -8.38 -13.31
CA LYS A 376 -9.29 -8.73 -13.49
C LYS A 376 -9.96 -7.86 -14.54
N LYS A 377 -9.58 -6.58 -14.63
CA LYS A 377 -10.14 -5.60 -15.56
C LYS A 377 -9.37 -5.52 -16.88
N ASP A 378 -8.18 -6.11 -16.94
CA ASP A 378 -7.25 -6.01 -18.07
C ASP A 378 -6.94 -4.55 -18.44
N THR A 379 -6.61 -3.74 -17.42
CA THR A 379 -6.38 -2.30 -17.60
C THR A 379 -5.20 -1.81 -16.78
N TRP A 380 -4.37 -0.98 -17.40
CA TRP A 380 -3.37 -0.16 -16.72
C TRP A 380 -4.00 1.12 -16.14
N ILE A 381 -3.56 1.48 -14.94
CA ILE A 381 -4.01 2.65 -14.19
C ILE A 381 -2.75 3.41 -13.76
N PRO A 382 -2.58 4.68 -14.17
CA PRO A 382 -1.47 5.49 -13.67
C PRO A 382 -1.70 5.81 -12.18
N LEU A 383 -0.65 5.71 -11.38
CA LEU A 383 -0.66 6.16 -9.99
C LEU A 383 0.01 7.53 -9.90
N SER A 384 -0.50 8.38 -8.99
CA SER A 384 0.06 9.70 -8.70
C SER A 384 0.46 9.73 -7.23
N PRO A 385 1.65 9.21 -6.90
CA PRO A 385 2.11 9.12 -5.52
C PRO A 385 2.56 10.49 -5.00
N GLU A 386 2.31 10.74 -3.72
CA GLU A 386 2.78 11.95 -3.02
C GLU A 386 4.20 11.74 -2.47
N GLY A 387 4.78 12.78 -1.86
CA GLY A 387 6.10 12.71 -1.20
C GLY A 387 7.27 13.06 -2.11
N ASN A 388 8.42 12.41 -1.87
CA ASN A 388 9.68 12.67 -2.57
C ASN A 388 10.02 11.51 -3.53
N PRO A 389 9.44 11.48 -4.74
CA PRO A 389 9.70 10.41 -5.69
C PRO A 389 11.15 10.43 -6.17
N PRO A 390 11.68 9.27 -6.60
CA PRO A 390 12.98 9.22 -7.27
C PRO A 390 12.97 10.10 -8.52
N THR A 391 14.14 10.68 -8.84
CA THR A 391 14.37 11.29 -10.15
C THR A 391 14.10 10.27 -11.26
N PRO A 392 13.65 10.70 -12.45
CA PRO A 392 13.49 9.81 -13.61
C PRO A 392 14.75 8.97 -13.84
N ARG A 393 14.62 7.64 -13.80
CA ARG A 393 15.77 6.74 -13.74
C ARG A 393 15.54 5.37 -14.37
N ALA A 394 16.62 4.72 -14.77
CA ALA A 394 16.63 3.39 -15.35
C ALA A 394 17.81 2.56 -14.81
N ASP A 395 17.79 1.24 -15.09
CA ASP A 395 18.83 0.29 -14.67
C ASP A 395 19.07 0.33 -13.14
N PHE A 396 18.06 0.71 -12.35
CA PHE A 396 18.08 0.67 -10.89
C PHE A 396 17.70 -0.73 -10.38
N SER A 397 17.98 -0.98 -9.10
CA SER A 397 17.58 -2.22 -8.44
C SER A 397 16.25 -2.01 -7.72
N SER A 398 15.31 -2.95 -7.86
CA SER A 398 14.02 -2.93 -7.15
C SER A 398 13.75 -4.22 -6.39
N TYR A 399 12.96 -4.11 -5.32
CA TYR A 399 12.42 -5.26 -4.61
C TYR A 399 11.13 -4.89 -3.88
N ILE A 400 10.22 -5.84 -3.72
CA ILE A 400 9.01 -5.66 -2.92
C ILE A 400 9.02 -6.47 -1.62
N ALA A 401 8.81 -5.79 -0.49
CA ALA A 401 8.75 -6.41 0.84
C ALA A 401 7.49 -5.95 1.58
N GLY A 402 6.44 -6.77 1.59
CA GLY A 402 5.11 -6.37 2.05
C GLY A 402 4.55 -5.28 1.11
N ASP A 403 4.25 -4.10 1.65
CA ASP A 403 3.81 -2.92 0.85
C ASP A 403 4.94 -1.94 0.52
N ALA A 404 6.19 -2.32 0.84
CA ALA A 404 7.38 -1.54 0.55
C ALA A 404 7.90 -1.86 -0.84
N TYR A 405 7.78 -0.91 -1.77
CA TYR A 405 8.47 -0.99 -3.05
C TYR A 405 9.79 -0.22 -2.93
N ILE A 406 10.90 -0.95 -2.91
CA ILE A 406 12.24 -0.42 -2.64
C ILE A 406 12.93 -0.17 -3.98
N VAL A 407 13.58 0.99 -4.11
CA VAL A 407 14.40 1.38 -5.27
C VAL A 407 15.77 1.81 -4.80
N TRP A 408 16.83 1.26 -5.40
CA TRP A 408 18.20 1.61 -5.05
C TRP A 408 19.06 1.87 -6.30
N GLY A 409 19.79 2.99 -6.26
CA GLY A 409 20.75 3.37 -7.30
C GLY A 409 20.14 3.52 -8.69
N GLY A 410 20.93 3.15 -9.71
CA GLY A 410 20.58 3.28 -11.11
C GLY A 410 21.22 4.49 -11.79
N GLU A 411 20.67 4.87 -12.93
CA GLU A 411 21.12 5.99 -13.76
C GLU A 411 19.96 6.95 -13.99
N ASP A 412 20.17 8.23 -13.69
CA ASP A 412 19.28 9.34 -14.03
C ASP A 412 19.97 10.31 -14.99
N GLU A 413 19.33 11.45 -15.29
CA GLU A 413 19.87 12.48 -16.18
C GLU A 413 21.21 13.08 -15.69
N SER A 414 21.50 13.01 -14.39
CA SER A 414 22.74 13.51 -13.79
C SER A 414 23.86 12.45 -13.76
N GLY A 415 23.54 11.19 -14.08
CA GLY A 415 24.47 10.07 -14.14
C GLY A 415 24.13 8.96 -13.15
N LEU A 416 25.15 8.23 -12.68
CA LEU A 416 24.97 7.11 -11.76
C LEU A 416 24.57 7.60 -10.36
N THR A 417 23.74 6.81 -9.67
CA THR A 417 23.18 7.12 -8.35
C THR A 417 23.42 5.97 -7.35
N ASN A 418 23.26 6.24 -6.06
CA ASN A 418 23.35 5.29 -4.94
C ASN A 418 22.35 5.63 -3.81
N ASP A 419 21.31 6.37 -4.17
CA ASP A 419 20.21 6.76 -3.29
C ASP A 419 19.23 5.59 -3.10
N LEU A 420 18.58 5.58 -1.93
CA LEU A 420 17.62 4.56 -1.52
C LEU A 420 16.25 5.21 -1.34
N PHE A 421 15.24 4.70 -2.05
CA PHE A 421 13.87 5.14 -1.94
C PHE A 421 12.95 3.98 -1.57
N ILE A 422 11.87 4.33 -0.91
CA ILE A 422 10.80 3.42 -0.58
C ILE A 422 9.48 4.08 -0.95
N TYR A 423 8.70 3.37 -1.75
CA TYR A 423 7.32 3.71 -2.00
C TYR A 423 6.42 2.87 -1.10
N ASN A 424 5.62 3.57 -0.28
CA ASN A 424 4.55 2.97 0.48
C ASN A 424 3.33 2.81 -0.39
N CYS A 425 3.03 1.57 -0.76
CA CYS A 425 1.90 1.29 -1.63
C CYS A 425 0.55 1.39 -0.93
N PHE A 426 0.51 1.34 0.40
CA PHE A 426 -0.72 1.52 1.18
C PHE A 426 -1.11 3.00 1.27
N SER A 427 -0.17 3.88 1.65
CA SER A 427 -0.43 5.32 1.74
C SER A 427 -0.23 6.07 0.43
N ASN A 428 0.32 5.43 -0.60
CA ASN A 428 0.66 6.04 -1.90
C ASN A 428 1.68 7.20 -1.76
N ILE A 429 2.71 7.00 -0.93
CA ILE A 429 3.73 8.02 -0.61
C ILE A 429 5.14 7.50 -0.87
N TRP A 430 5.98 8.28 -1.55
CA TRP A 430 7.42 8.07 -1.68
C TRP A 430 8.21 8.71 -0.53
N ASN A 431 9.15 7.95 0.01
CA ASN A 431 10.11 8.41 1.01
C ASN A 431 11.54 8.14 0.55
N THR A 432 12.40 9.15 0.66
CA THR A 432 13.84 9.01 0.48
C THR A 432 14.49 8.64 1.81
N ILE A 433 15.40 7.65 1.79
CA ILE A 433 16.10 7.19 2.97
C ILE A 433 17.51 7.77 2.99
N SER A 434 17.75 8.67 3.94
CA SER A 434 19.08 9.22 4.21
C SER A 434 19.90 8.26 5.07
N THR A 435 21.15 8.05 4.71
CA THR A 435 22.12 7.23 5.45
C THR A 435 22.89 8.04 6.50
N SER A 436 23.21 7.41 7.62
CA SER A 436 24.11 7.95 8.66
C SER A 436 25.59 7.58 8.42
N SER A 437 25.86 6.60 7.55
CA SER A 437 27.22 6.12 7.27
C SER A 437 28.06 7.09 6.45
N LEU A 438 29.33 7.25 6.86
CA LEU A 438 30.37 7.94 6.07
C LEU A 438 30.85 7.10 4.88
N ILE A 439 30.85 5.78 5.03
CA ILE A 439 31.25 4.81 4.00
C ILE A 439 29.98 4.22 3.41
N ILE A 440 29.77 4.42 2.12
CA ILE A 440 28.58 3.99 1.38
C ILE A 440 28.97 3.33 0.06
N PRO A 441 28.10 2.51 -0.54
CA PRO A 441 28.38 1.93 -1.86
C PRO A 441 28.58 3.02 -2.92
N SER A 442 29.45 2.79 -3.89
CA SER A 442 29.65 3.71 -5.01
C SER A 442 28.38 3.84 -5.86
N LYS A 443 28.21 5.01 -6.48
CA LYS A 443 27.16 5.28 -7.47
C LYS A 443 27.25 4.28 -8.62
N ARG A 444 26.18 3.51 -8.85
CA ARG A 444 26.19 2.39 -9.80
C ARG A 444 24.81 2.04 -10.32
N LYS A 445 24.79 1.35 -11.45
CA LYS A 445 23.58 0.79 -12.07
C LYS A 445 23.66 -0.74 -12.20
N SER A 446 22.52 -1.37 -12.45
CA SER A 446 22.38 -2.81 -12.68
C SER A 446 22.93 -3.67 -11.53
N ALA A 447 22.87 -3.16 -10.29
CA ALA A 447 23.13 -3.97 -9.11
C ALA A 447 21.93 -4.90 -8.84
N CYS A 448 22.15 -5.94 -8.05
CA CYS A 448 21.05 -6.72 -7.51
C CYS A 448 20.68 -6.21 -6.12
N ILE A 449 19.42 -6.39 -5.74
CA ILE A 449 18.92 -6.06 -4.41
C ILE A 449 18.02 -7.20 -3.91
N TYR A 450 18.10 -7.48 -2.61
CA TYR A 450 17.18 -8.38 -1.92
C TYR A 450 16.86 -7.79 -0.56
N ALA A 451 15.57 -7.66 -0.23
CA ALA A 451 15.14 -7.11 1.05
C ALA A 451 14.57 -8.19 1.97
N GLN A 452 15.18 -8.34 3.14
CA GLN A 452 14.66 -9.09 4.27
C GLN A 452 14.56 -8.11 5.45
N MET A 453 13.52 -7.27 5.40
CA MET A 453 13.33 -6.16 6.34
C MET A 453 13.53 -6.60 7.80
N PRO A 454 14.32 -5.86 8.61
CA PRO A 454 14.84 -4.51 8.35
C PRO A 454 16.15 -4.43 7.55
N LEU A 455 16.63 -5.53 6.97
CA LEU A 455 17.89 -5.57 6.24
C LEU A 455 17.66 -5.58 4.72
N ILE A 456 18.50 -4.84 3.99
CA ILE A 456 18.62 -4.93 2.54
C ILE A 456 20.04 -5.36 2.19
N TYR A 457 20.17 -6.30 1.26
CA TYR A 457 21.44 -6.70 0.69
C TYR A 457 21.56 -6.17 -0.74
N ILE A 458 22.70 -5.55 -1.05
CA ILE A 458 23.03 -4.98 -2.36
C ILE A 458 24.35 -5.57 -2.82
N PHE A 459 24.40 -6.09 -4.04
CA PHE A 459 25.62 -6.67 -4.59
C PHE A 459 25.86 -6.28 -6.06
N GLY A 460 27.14 -6.06 -6.37
CA GLY A 460 27.63 -5.86 -7.73
C GLY A 460 27.13 -4.56 -8.36
N GLY A 461 26.81 -4.62 -9.66
CA GLY A 461 26.48 -3.46 -10.48
C GLY A 461 27.69 -2.93 -11.25
N ILE A 462 27.50 -1.80 -11.93
CA ILE A 462 28.53 -1.14 -12.75
C ILE A 462 28.64 0.32 -12.30
N ASP A 463 29.83 0.70 -11.86
CA ASP A 463 30.20 2.09 -11.60
C ASP A 463 31.09 2.66 -12.70
N ASN A 464 31.62 3.87 -12.50
CA ASN A 464 32.48 4.53 -13.48
C ASN A 464 33.83 3.82 -13.72
N THR A 465 34.23 2.90 -12.83
CA THR A 465 35.47 2.14 -12.93
C THR A 465 35.27 0.75 -13.54
N GLY A 466 34.07 0.20 -13.44
CA GLY A 466 33.70 -1.08 -14.04
C GLY A 466 32.71 -1.89 -13.20
N PRO A 467 32.66 -3.22 -13.41
CA PRO A 467 31.82 -4.10 -12.61
C PRO A 467 32.29 -4.13 -11.16
N CYS A 468 31.37 -3.94 -10.23
CA CYS A 468 31.65 -3.97 -8.80
C CYS A 468 31.56 -5.40 -8.26
N SER A 469 32.26 -5.68 -7.16
CA SER A 469 32.31 -7.02 -6.53
C SER A 469 32.00 -7.03 -5.04
N ASP A 470 31.64 -5.89 -4.50
CA ASP A 470 31.33 -5.64 -3.11
C ASP A 470 29.87 -6.01 -2.76
N LEU A 471 29.71 -6.73 -1.65
CA LEU A 471 28.43 -7.04 -1.01
C LEU A 471 28.21 -6.08 0.16
N TRP A 472 27.10 -5.36 0.11
CA TRP A 472 26.67 -4.40 1.11
C TRP A 472 25.40 -4.85 1.80
N MET A 473 25.29 -4.48 3.06
CA MET A 473 24.07 -4.59 3.85
C MET A 473 23.68 -3.19 4.30
N PHE A 474 22.41 -2.82 4.08
CA PHE A 474 21.81 -1.63 4.66
C PHE A 474 20.85 -2.04 5.77
N ASP A 475 21.01 -1.45 6.95
CA ASP A 475 20.12 -1.66 8.09
C ASP A 475 19.17 -0.47 8.25
N PHE A 476 17.86 -0.74 8.21
CA PHE A 476 16.84 0.29 8.42
C PHE A 476 16.74 0.79 9.86
N THR A 477 17.22 0.06 10.86
CA THR A 477 17.20 0.53 12.25
C THR A 477 18.21 1.66 12.45
N ASP A 478 19.44 1.44 11.99
CA ASP A 478 20.57 2.35 12.19
C ASP A 478 20.77 3.31 11.01
N LYS A 479 20.01 3.09 9.93
CA LYS A 479 20.14 3.78 8.64
C LYS A 479 21.58 3.77 8.13
N SER A 480 22.26 2.64 8.30
CA SER A 480 23.69 2.53 8.07
C SER A 480 24.01 1.43 7.06
N TYR A 481 25.02 1.70 6.23
CA TYR A 481 25.63 0.72 5.33
C TYR A 481 26.80 0.02 6.03
N THR A 482 26.83 -1.31 5.91
CA THR A 482 27.97 -2.15 6.29
C THR A 482 28.44 -2.94 5.08
N LYS A 483 29.71 -2.78 4.72
CA LYS A 483 30.34 -3.64 3.71
C LYS A 483 30.61 -4.99 4.34
N LEU A 484 29.99 -6.04 3.82
CA LEU A 484 30.15 -7.39 4.36
C LEU A 484 31.40 -8.07 3.78
N LYS A 485 31.54 -8.09 2.46
CA LYS A 485 32.62 -8.83 1.78
C LYS A 485 32.81 -8.40 0.32
N ASP A 486 34.01 -8.59 -0.21
CA ASP A 486 34.31 -8.55 -1.65
C ASP A 486 34.31 -9.96 -2.25
N LEU A 487 33.68 -10.10 -3.41
CA LEU A 487 33.54 -11.34 -4.17
C LEU A 487 34.17 -11.16 -5.57
N GLU A 488 33.81 -12.04 -6.51
CA GLU A 488 34.19 -11.88 -7.91
C GLU A 488 33.28 -10.86 -8.59
N ALA A 489 33.84 -9.95 -9.39
CA ALA A 489 33.07 -8.91 -10.05
C ALA A 489 32.18 -9.49 -11.15
N VAL A 490 30.89 -9.16 -11.14
CA VAL A 490 29.90 -9.72 -12.07
C VAL A 490 29.14 -8.61 -12.76
N LYS A 491 28.94 -8.75 -14.07
CA LYS A 491 28.01 -7.92 -14.83
C LYS A 491 26.59 -8.47 -14.71
N ASN A 492 25.63 -7.60 -14.40
CA ASN A 492 24.20 -7.92 -14.28
C ASN A 492 23.90 -9.10 -13.32
N PRO A 493 24.32 -9.04 -12.04
CA PRO A 493 24.04 -10.11 -11.09
C PRO A 493 22.54 -10.22 -10.77
N HIS A 494 22.07 -11.44 -10.52
CA HIS A 494 20.77 -11.70 -9.87
C HIS A 494 20.99 -12.23 -8.46
N CYS A 495 20.17 -11.79 -7.50
CA CYS A 495 20.35 -12.14 -6.09
C CYS A 495 19.08 -12.75 -5.49
N LEU A 496 19.28 -13.79 -4.68
CA LEU A 496 18.24 -14.59 -4.05
C LEU A 496 18.67 -14.96 -2.63
N ILE A 497 17.73 -15.02 -1.69
CA ILE A 497 17.96 -15.69 -0.41
C ILE A 497 17.01 -16.87 -0.27
N THR A 498 17.56 -18.07 -0.03
CA THR A 498 16.81 -19.28 0.34
C THR A 498 17.50 -19.95 1.52
N ASN A 499 16.76 -20.27 2.58
CA ASN A 499 17.29 -20.98 3.76
C ASN A 499 18.57 -20.34 4.34
N ASP A 500 18.57 -19.02 4.58
CA ASP A 500 19.72 -18.24 5.09
C ASP A 500 21.00 -18.30 4.22
N LYS A 501 20.86 -18.65 2.95
CA LYS A 501 21.93 -18.57 1.93
C LYS A 501 21.60 -17.45 0.95
N PHE A 502 22.47 -16.45 0.88
CA PHE A 502 22.47 -15.43 -0.16
C PHE A 502 23.17 -15.99 -1.40
N SER A 503 22.41 -16.28 -2.44
CA SER A 503 22.90 -16.80 -3.71
C SER A 503 22.97 -15.69 -4.75
N ILE A 504 24.14 -15.55 -5.34
CA ILE A 504 24.43 -14.66 -6.45
C ILE A 504 24.51 -15.52 -7.71
N ILE A 505 23.74 -15.14 -8.70
CA ILE A 505 23.59 -15.87 -9.95
C ILE A 505 24.15 -15.02 -11.07
N ASN A 506 25.11 -15.60 -11.79
CA ASN A 506 25.87 -14.97 -12.86
C ASN A 506 25.62 -15.67 -14.19
N GLU A 507 26.15 -15.10 -15.28
CA GLU A 507 26.08 -15.70 -16.62
C GLU A 507 26.56 -17.17 -16.66
N ASN A 508 27.56 -17.53 -15.84
CA ASN A 508 28.23 -18.84 -15.93
C ASN A 508 28.22 -19.69 -14.64
N SER A 509 27.77 -19.13 -13.51
CA SER A 509 27.93 -19.77 -12.20
C SER A 509 26.91 -19.27 -11.17
N ILE A 510 26.59 -20.15 -10.21
CA ILE A 510 25.87 -19.80 -8.98
C ILE A 510 26.89 -19.78 -7.85
N THR A 511 26.94 -18.68 -7.09
CA THR A 511 27.76 -18.54 -5.89
C THR A 511 26.86 -18.33 -4.69
N SER A 512 26.79 -19.31 -3.79
CA SER A 512 26.02 -19.20 -2.55
C SER A 512 26.91 -18.77 -1.38
N ILE A 513 26.36 -17.92 -0.52
CA ILE A 513 27.01 -17.38 0.67
C ILE A 513 26.08 -17.63 1.84
N HIS A 514 26.51 -18.46 2.78
CA HIS A 514 25.80 -18.59 4.04
C HIS A 514 26.02 -17.29 4.83
N LEU A 515 24.93 -16.68 5.31
CA LEU A 515 24.99 -15.42 6.05
C LEU A 515 25.83 -15.54 7.35
N LYS A 516 26.11 -16.77 7.81
CA LYS A 516 26.91 -17.10 9.01
C LYS A 516 28.27 -17.78 8.73
N THR A 517 28.51 -18.41 7.58
CA THR A 517 29.73 -19.18 7.26
C THR A 517 29.95 -19.25 5.75
N LEU A 518 31.18 -19.35 5.24
CA LEU A 518 31.43 -19.38 3.79
C LEU A 518 31.61 -20.81 3.27
N GLU A 519 30.59 -21.35 2.59
CA GLU A 519 30.72 -22.55 1.78
C GLU A 519 30.33 -22.25 0.33
N LYS A 520 31.32 -22.32 -0.57
CA LYS A 520 31.13 -22.13 -2.00
C LYS A 520 30.65 -23.44 -2.63
N THR A 521 29.35 -23.56 -2.87
CA THR A 521 28.82 -24.59 -3.77
C THR A 521 28.71 -24.00 -5.16
N SER A 522 29.64 -24.34 -6.06
CA SER A 522 29.59 -23.91 -7.46
C SER A 522 28.95 -24.99 -8.31
N SER A 523 27.80 -24.70 -8.90
CA SER A 523 27.29 -25.42 -10.07
C SER A 523 27.58 -24.58 -11.32
N SER A 524 28.06 -25.24 -12.39
CA SER A 524 28.27 -24.60 -13.69
C SER A 524 26.94 -24.50 -14.44
N PHE A 525 26.67 -23.34 -15.03
CA PHE A 525 25.44 -23.05 -15.75
C PHE A 525 25.70 -22.07 -16.89
N SER A 526 24.79 -21.92 -17.87
CA SER A 526 24.90 -20.84 -18.89
C SER A 526 23.59 -20.05 -19.02
N MET A 527 23.60 -18.79 -18.58
CA MET A 527 22.48 -17.85 -18.75
C MET A 527 22.64 -16.99 -20.01
N PRO A 528 21.54 -16.66 -20.69
CA PRO A 528 21.54 -15.69 -21.78
C PRO A 528 21.84 -14.28 -21.25
N LYS A 529 22.55 -13.47 -22.04
CA LYS A 529 22.91 -12.09 -21.66
C LYS A 529 21.68 -11.21 -21.54
N HIS A 530 21.60 -10.42 -20.47
CA HIS A 530 20.47 -9.53 -20.16
C HIS A 530 19.11 -10.25 -20.14
N SER A 531 19.13 -11.53 -19.74
CA SER A 531 17.92 -12.33 -19.57
C SER A 531 17.15 -11.90 -18.35
N ILE A 532 15.84 -12.06 -18.42
CA ILE A 532 14.97 -12.06 -17.25
C ILE A 532 15.26 -13.34 -16.48
N PHE A 533 15.44 -13.20 -15.18
CA PHE A 533 15.65 -14.31 -14.28
C PHE A 533 14.56 -14.30 -13.21
N ILE A 534 13.83 -15.40 -13.10
CA ILE A 534 12.77 -15.58 -12.12
C ILE A 534 13.16 -16.79 -11.27
N PRO A 535 13.67 -16.55 -10.04
CA PRO A 535 13.90 -17.62 -9.09
C PRO A 535 12.56 -18.09 -8.49
N LEU A 536 12.36 -19.39 -8.48
CA LEU A 536 11.29 -20.06 -7.73
C LEU A 536 11.91 -21.03 -6.72
N ASP A 537 11.14 -21.47 -5.74
CA ASP A 537 11.65 -22.27 -4.62
C ASP A 537 12.18 -23.63 -5.07
N THR A 538 11.59 -24.19 -6.14
CA THR A 538 11.92 -25.52 -6.69
C THR A 538 12.70 -25.49 -8.01
N PHE A 539 12.67 -24.38 -8.75
CA PHE A 539 13.38 -24.23 -10.03
C PHE A 539 13.56 -22.75 -10.36
N TRP A 540 14.26 -22.44 -11.45
CA TRP A 540 14.31 -21.08 -11.98
C TRP A 540 13.96 -21.05 -13.45
N VAL A 541 13.43 -19.91 -13.87
CA VAL A 541 13.12 -19.61 -15.26
C VAL A 541 14.04 -18.49 -15.72
N SER A 542 14.77 -18.74 -16.80
CA SER A 542 15.57 -17.73 -17.47
C SER A 542 15.01 -17.49 -18.87
N ILE A 543 14.75 -16.23 -19.19
CA ILE A 543 14.09 -15.83 -20.42
C ILE A 543 14.98 -14.79 -21.10
N GLY A 544 15.61 -15.17 -22.20
CA GLY A 544 16.52 -14.28 -22.93
C GLY A 544 17.24 -15.00 -24.05
N GLY A 545 18.02 -14.28 -24.84
CA GLY A 545 18.71 -14.86 -25.99
C GLY A 545 20.24 -14.97 -25.86
N PHE A 546 20.80 -15.86 -26.66
CA PHE A 546 22.25 -16.01 -26.81
C PHE A 546 22.70 -15.41 -28.14
N LEU A 547 23.89 -14.81 -28.10
CA LEU A 547 24.64 -14.42 -29.29
C LEU A 547 25.47 -15.62 -29.72
N THR A 548 25.20 -16.16 -30.91
CA THR A 548 26.16 -17.04 -31.57
C THR A 548 27.30 -16.17 -32.11
N SER A 549 28.55 -16.64 -32.04
CA SER A 549 29.74 -15.87 -32.46
C SER A 549 29.76 -15.48 -33.95
N GLN A 550 28.75 -15.90 -34.73
CA GLN A 550 28.61 -15.72 -36.18
C GLN A 550 27.15 -15.48 -36.63
N GLY A 551 26.16 -15.23 -35.74
CA GLY A 551 24.73 -15.29 -36.12
C GLY A 551 23.73 -14.43 -35.32
N PRO A 552 22.43 -14.49 -35.67
CA PRO A 552 21.36 -13.66 -35.11
C PRO A 552 21.08 -13.98 -33.63
N TYR A 553 20.55 -13.00 -32.88
CA TYR A 553 20.08 -13.19 -31.51
C TYR A 553 18.86 -14.13 -31.53
N MET A 554 19.00 -15.31 -30.94
CA MET A 554 17.89 -16.26 -30.80
C MET A 554 17.28 -16.10 -29.41
N PRO A 555 16.01 -15.67 -29.29
CA PRO A 555 15.34 -15.58 -28.01
C PRO A 555 14.94 -16.98 -27.53
N ILE A 556 15.42 -17.36 -26.34
CA ILE A 556 15.24 -18.69 -25.79
C ILE A 556 14.60 -18.58 -24.41
N LEU A 557 13.57 -19.37 -24.17
CA LEU A 557 13.12 -19.72 -22.83
C LEU A 557 13.91 -20.92 -22.36
N LYS A 558 14.69 -20.76 -21.29
CA LYS A 558 15.33 -21.88 -20.60
C LYS A 558 14.72 -22.04 -19.21
N SER A 559 13.99 -23.12 -18.98
CA SER A 559 13.51 -23.50 -17.65
C SER A 559 14.26 -24.73 -17.15
N TYR A 560 14.71 -24.68 -15.90
CA TYR A 560 15.55 -25.72 -15.30
C TYR A 560 14.83 -26.38 -14.16
N PHE A 561 14.09 -27.46 -14.45
CA PHE A 561 13.36 -28.22 -13.44
C PHE A 561 14.26 -29.33 -12.90
N LEU A 562 14.68 -29.25 -11.63
CA LEU A 562 15.26 -30.35 -10.83
C LEU A 562 15.85 -31.53 -11.66
N GLU A 563 16.92 -31.27 -12.42
CA GLU A 563 17.70 -32.19 -13.30
C GLU A 563 17.44 -32.16 -14.83
N ASN A 564 16.33 -31.58 -15.32
CA ASN A 564 16.02 -31.44 -16.75
C ASN A 564 15.99 -29.98 -17.23
N GLN A 565 16.67 -29.71 -18.35
CA GLN A 565 16.64 -28.42 -19.03
C GLN A 565 15.62 -28.44 -20.17
N ILE A 566 14.57 -27.62 -20.08
CA ILE A 566 13.64 -27.38 -21.18
C ILE A 566 14.09 -26.11 -21.90
N ILE A 567 14.32 -26.21 -23.21
CA ILE A 567 14.73 -25.12 -24.08
C ILE A 567 13.62 -24.93 -25.11
N LEU A 568 13.07 -23.72 -25.17
CA LEU A 568 12.02 -23.37 -26.11
C LEU A 568 12.39 -22.09 -26.85
N ASP A 569 12.21 -22.10 -28.16
CA ASP A 569 12.40 -20.91 -28.96
C ASP A 569 11.16 -20.02 -28.84
N LEU A 570 11.38 -18.79 -28.40
CA LEU A 570 10.32 -17.79 -28.32
C LEU A 570 10.21 -17.06 -29.66
N LYS A 571 9.01 -16.65 -30.06
CA LYS A 571 8.84 -15.81 -31.26
C LYS A 571 9.35 -14.39 -31.06
N GLU A 572 9.40 -13.93 -29.81
CA GLU A 572 9.74 -12.56 -29.43
C GLU A 572 10.99 -12.51 -28.55
N SER A 573 11.80 -11.46 -28.74
CA SER A 573 12.99 -11.19 -27.93
C SER A 573 12.68 -10.30 -26.73
N PHE A 574 12.92 -10.82 -25.53
CA PHE A 574 12.80 -10.09 -24.27
C PHE A 574 14.20 -9.64 -23.80
N TYR A 575 14.56 -8.38 -24.09
CA TYR A 575 15.85 -7.80 -23.72
C TYR A 575 15.65 -6.53 -22.89
N LYS A 576 16.21 -6.46 -21.68
CA LYS A 576 16.00 -5.36 -20.72
C LYS A 576 14.51 -5.05 -20.47
N SER A 577 13.66 -6.07 -20.58
CA SER A 577 12.24 -6.04 -20.23
C SER A 577 12.07 -6.23 -18.72
N ALA A 578 11.03 -5.66 -18.13
CA ALA A 578 10.64 -6.04 -16.78
C ALA A 578 9.73 -7.27 -16.86
N ALA A 579 9.83 -8.14 -15.85
CA ALA A 579 9.00 -9.32 -15.77
C ALA A 579 8.69 -9.69 -14.33
N VAL A 580 7.56 -10.35 -14.14
CA VAL A 580 7.11 -10.77 -12.80
C VAL A 580 6.30 -12.07 -12.87
N TYR A 581 6.44 -12.91 -11.85
CA TYR A 581 5.79 -14.21 -11.77
C TYR A 581 4.51 -14.18 -10.94
N TYR A 582 3.36 -14.38 -11.59
CA TYR A 582 2.05 -14.28 -10.98
C TYR A 582 1.21 -15.52 -11.25
N ASN A 583 0.62 -16.11 -10.20
CA ASN A 583 -0.16 -17.35 -10.24
C ASN A 583 0.70 -18.54 -10.72
N LYS A 584 0.74 -18.79 -12.04
CA LYS A 584 1.55 -19.80 -12.74
C LYS A 584 2.13 -19.27 -14.05
N SER A 585 2.14 -17.96 -14.24
CA SER A 585 2.51 -17.32 -15.49
C SER A 585 3.52 -16.21 -15.26
N VAL A 586 4.35 -15.96 -16.26
CA VAL A 586 5.28 -14.83 -16.28
C VAL A 586 4.65 -13.72 -17.12
N TYR A 587 4.55 -12.53 -16.56
CA TYR A 587 4.13 -11.32 -17.26
C TYR A 587 5.36 -10.49 -17.63
N PHE A 588 5.36 -9.88 -18.81
CA PHE A 588 6.44 -9.06 -19.35
C PHE A 588 5.91 -7.71 -19.75
N PHE A 589 6.67 -6.66 -19.50
CA PHE A 589 6.42 -5.35 -20.08
C PHE A 589 7.68 -4.76 -20.70
N GLY A 590 7.52 -4.17 -21.88
CA GLY A 590 8.52 -3.37 -22.57
C GLY A 590 9.82 -4.12 -22.88
N GLY A 591 10.94 -3.39 -22.87
CA GLY A 591 12.26 -3.87 -23.28
C GLY A 591 12.67 -3.37 -24.66
N LEU A 592 13.74 -3.93 -25.21
CA LEU A 592 14.31 -3.51 -26.49
C LEU A 592 14.10 -4.56 -27.58
N ALA A 593 13.85 -4.09 -28.79
CA ALA A 593 13.93 -4.91 -30.00
C ALA A 593 15.40 -5.09 -30.43
N LEU A 594 15.78 -6.31 -30.80
CA LEU A 594 17.07 -6.61 -31.44
C LEU A 594 16.80 -6.97 -32.91
N THR A 595 17.37 -6.21 -33.86
CA THR A 595 17.25 -6.50 -35.29
C THR A 595 18.40 -7.41 -35.75
N PRO A 596 18.12 -8.53 -36.42
CA PRO A 596 19.16 -9.40 -36.97
C PRO A 596 19.69 -8.79 -38.28
N THR A 597 20.73 -7.95 -38.20
CA THR A 597 21.50 -7.50 -39.37
C THR A 597 22.94 -7.99 -39.28
N HIS A 598 23.52 -8.38 -40.42
CA HIS A 598 24.89 -8.88 -40.52
C HIS A 598 25.91 -7.90 -39.90
N TRP A 599 26.59 -8.36 -38.84
CA TRP A 599 27.91 -7.92 -38.35
C TRP A 599 28.10 -6.52 -37.76
N GLN A 600 27.06 -5.70 -37.59
CA GLN A 600 27.09 -4.51 -36.71
C GLN A 600 25.71 -4.30 -36.05
N PHE A 601 25.68 -3.86 -34.79
CA PHE A 601 24.46 -3.62 -34.00
C PHE A 601 24.13 -2.11 -33.93
N PRO A 602 23.17 -1.57 -34.71
CA PRO A 602 22.75 -0.19 -34.55
C PRO A 602 21.28 -0.09 -34.07
N TYR A 603 21.13 0.56 -32.92
CA TYR A 603 19.93 1.18 -32.33
C TYR A 603 18.74 0.28 -31.94
N ASN A 604 18.78 -0.12 -30.67
CA ASN A 604 17.70 -0.74 -29.90
C ASN A 604 16.52 0.24 -29.69
N PHE A 605 15.33 -0.07 -30.20
CA PHE A 605 14.11 0.72 -29.94
C PHE A 605 13.33 0.15 -28.74
N PRO A 606 12.85 0.99 -27.80
CA PRO A 606 12.00 0.55 -26.71
C PRO A 606 10.66 0.03 -27.25
N LYS A 607 10.14 -1.05 -26.65
CA LYS A 607 8.79 -1.58 -26.89
C LYS A 607 7.85 -1.19 -25.74
N ALA A 608 6.55 -1.20 -26.02
CA ALA A 608 5.47 -1.21 -25.02
C ALA A 608 4.72 -2.56 -25.03
N LEU A 609 5.44 -3.64 -25.36
CA LEU A 609 4.86 -4.98 -25.44
C LEU A 609 4.50 -5.46 -24.03
N PHE A 610 3.22 -5.78 -23.81
CA PHE A 610 2.76 -6.46 -22.61
C PHE A 610 2.38 -7.89 -22.98
N ALA A 611 3.08 -8.88 -22.42
CA ALA A 611 2.90 -10.29 -22.78
C ALA A 611 2.75 -11.15 -21.53
N LYS A 612 2.08 -12.30 -21.70
CA LYS A 612 1.92 -13.33 -20.66
C LYS A 612 2.38 -14.67 -21.22
N LEU A 613 3.27 -15.34 -20.50
CA LEU A 613 3.69 -16.70 -20.76
C LEU A 613 3.14 -17.62 -19.67
N ASP A 614 2.26 -18.55 -20.03
CA ASP A 614 1.74 -19.54 -19.09
C ASP A 614 2.72 -20.72 -18.98
N LEU A 615 3.25 -20.96 -17.78
CA LEU A 615 4.15 -22.08 -17.54
C LEU A 615 3.39 -23.40 -17.39
N SER A 616 2.08 -23.36 -17.12
CA SER A 616 1.27 -24.58 -16.93
C SER A 616 1.17 -25.37 -18.22
N SER A 617 0.83 -24.70 -19.34
CA SER A 617 0.77 -25.30 -20.67
C SER A 617 2.12 -25.83 -21.13
N LEU A 618 3.21 -25.18 -20.70
CA LEU A 618 4.57 -25.64 -20.97
C LEU A 618 4.88 -26.91 -20.19
N CYS A 619 4.37 -27.05 -18.97
CA CYS A 619 4.63 -28.21 -18.13
C CYS A 619 3.76 -29.43 -18.45
N ASP A 620 2.62 -29.25 -19.11
CA ASP A 620 1.77 -30.37 -19.57
C ASP A 620 2.54 -31.31 -20.51
N ASP A 621 3.40 -30.75 -21.37
CA ASP A 621 4.23 -31.51 -22.32
C ASP A 621 5.41 -32.25 -21.66
N TYR A 622 5.90 -31.75 -20.51
CA TYR A 622 7.14 -32.23 -19.87
C TYR A 622 6.94 -32.83 -18.46
N LYS A 623 5.69 -33.03 -18.03
CA LYS A 623 5.33 -33.59 -16.71
C LYS A 623 5.99 -32.88 -15.52
N CYS A 624 6.11 -31.56 -15.58
CA CYS A 624 6.56 -30.75 -14.45
C CYS A 624 5.39 -30.14 -13.66
N ASN A 625 5.61 -29.82 -12.38
CA ASN A 625 4.61 -29.14 -11.54
C ASN A 625 5.02 -27.68 -11.31
N VAL A 626 4.20 -26.74 -11.76
CA VAL A 626 4.40 -25.30 -11.59
C VAL A 626 3.79 -24.83 -10.27
N PRO A 627 4.58 -24.26 -9.33
CA PRO A 627 4.09 -23.84 -8.03
C PRO A 627 3.27 -22.55 -8.12
N CYS A 628 2.27 -22.41 -7.27
CA CYS A 628 1.54 -21.16 -7.10
C CYS A 628 2.46 -20.06 -6.57
N SER A 629 2.37 -18.84 -7.13
CA SER A 629 3.11 -17.68 -6.61
C SER A 629 2.70 -17.33 -5.17
N LYS A 630 3.53 -16.54 -4.46
CA LYS A 630 3.16 -15.96 -3.16
C LYS A 630 1.83 -15.20 -3.26
N GLY A 631 1.06 -15.17 -2.17
CA GLY A 631 -0.31 -14.63 -2.13
C GLY A 631 -1.38 -15.53 -2.74
N PHE A 632 -1.02 -16.74 -3.16
CA PHE A 632 -1.95 -17.78 -3.59
C PHE A 632 -1.86 -19.01 -2.68
N TYR A 633 -2.94 -19.79 -2.70
CA TYR A 633 -3.00 -21.12 -2.12
C TYR A 633 -3.40 -22.15 -3.18
N LYS A 634 -2.95 -23.39 -2.97
CA LYS A 634 -3.11 -24.51 -3.89
C LYS A 634 -4.51 -25.10 -3.77
N GLN A 635 -5.27 -25.04 -4.85
CA GLN A 635 -6.46 -25.84 -5.07
C GLN A 635 -6.08 -26.98 -6.02
N SER A 636 -6.79 -28.10 -5.99
CA SER A 636 -6.40 -29.39 -6.58
C SER A 636 -5.66 -29.30 -7.94
N HIS A 637 -6.12 -28.44 -8.87
CA HIS A 637 -5.44 -28.18 -10.16
C HIS A 637 -5.30 -26.67 -10.49
N SER A 638 -5.61 -25.76 -9.56
CA SER A 638 -5.64 -24.30 -9.78
C SER A 638 -5.05 -23.55 -8.59
N CYS A 639 -4.60 -22.31 -8.79
CA CYS A 639 -4.21 -21.46 -7.65
C CYS A 639 -5.34 -20.50 -7.31
N GLY A 640 -5.79 -20.53 -6.05
CA GLY A 640 -6.72 -19.55 -5.51
C GLY A 640 -5.97 -18.36 -4.94
N LEU A 641 -6.44 -17.13 -5.20
CA LEU A 641 -5.93 -15.93 -4.52
C LEU A 641 -6.28 -16.01 -3.03
N CYS A 642 -5.36 -15.62 -2.16
CA CYS A 642 -5.66 -15.49 -0.74
C CYS A 642 -6.77 -14.44 -0.53
N PRO A 643 -7.88 -14.79 0.13
CA PRO A 643 -8.97 -13.85 0.35
C PRO A 643 -8.57 -12.72 1.31
N GLU A 644 -9.35 -11.65 1.30
CA GLU A 644 -9.25 -10.58 2.31
C GLU A 644 -9.23 -11.15 3.73
N GLY A 645 -8.42 -10.55 4.60
CA GLY A 645 -8.16 -11.04 5.95
C GLY A 645 -7.12 -12.16 6.02
N THR A 646 -6.51 -12.56 4.90
CA THR A 646 -5.50 -13.63 4.86
C THR A 646 -4.28 -13.25 4.03
N TYR A 647 -3.21 -14.02 4.13
CA TYR A 647 -1.99 -13.88 3.33
C TYR A 647 -1.32 -15.24 3.07
N GLY A 648 -0.39 -15.30 2.12
CA GLY A 648 0.42 -16.48 1.82
C GLY A 648 1.86 -16.09 1.48
N GLU A 649 2.79 -16.36 2.39
CA GLU A 649 4.18 -15.87 2.33
C GLU A 649 5.13 -16.79 1.54
N ASN A 650 4.83 -18.09 1.49
CA ASN A 650 5.63 -19.07 0.74
C ASN A 650 5.05 -19.31 -0.67
N GLN A 651 5.83 -19.92 -1.56
CA GLN A 651 5.27 -20.46 -2.81
C GLN A 651 4.51 -21.75 -2.53
N ASP A 652 3.48 -22.02 -3.34
CA ASP A 652 2.71 -23.26 -3.25
C ASP A 652 2.03 -23.50 -1.88
N ASN A 653 1.60 -22.41 -1.20
CA ASN A 653 0.91 -22.53 0.09
C ASN A 653 -0.29 -23.49 -0.01
N VAL A 654 -0.47 -24.37 0.96
CA VAL A 654 -1.63 -25.27 1.00
C VAL A 654 -2.90 -24.49 1.33
N GLU A 655 -2.80 -23.55 2.26
CA GLU A 655 -3.87 -22.66 2.70
C GLU A 655 -3.31 -21.27 3.02
N CYS A 656 -4.18 -20.27 3.06
CA CYS A 656 -3.78 -18.91 3.43
C CYS A 656 -3.81 -18.73 4.95
N GLU A 657 -2.79 -18.08 5.48
CA GLU A 657 -2.67 -17.75 6.90
C GLU A 657 -3.63 -16.60 7.25
N LEU A 658 -4.26 -16.69 8.43
CA LEU A 658 -5.26 -15.72 8.89
C LEU A 658 -4.60 -14.54 9.61
N CYS A 659 -5.03 -13.31 9.32
CA CYS A 659 -4.67 -12.17 10.15
C CYS A 659 -5.21 -12.35 11.57
N LYS A 660 -4.39 -12.03 12.59
CA LYS A 660 -4.75 -12.17 14.01
C LYS A 660 -5.83 -11.14 14.41
N PRO A 661 -6.60 -11.38 15.50
CA PRO A 661 -7.48 -10.36 16.08
C PRO A 661 -6.72 -9.07 16.38
N GLY A 662 -7.39 -7.93 16.20
CA GLY A 662 -6.77 -6.59 16.24
C GLY A 662 -6.19 -6.12 14.91
N PHE A 663 -6.10 -7.03 13.93
CA PHE A 663 -5.61 -6.75 12.58
C PHE A 663 -6.67 -7.04 11.53
N PHE A 664 -6.50 -6.42 10.36
CA PHE A 664 -7.32 -6.65 9.19
C PHE A 664 -6.48 -6.59 7.91
N ASN A 665 -6.91 -7.29 6.86
CA ASN A 665 -6.37 -7.12 5.52
C ASN A 665 -7.53 -6.87 4.55
N PRO A 666 -7.67 -5.66 3.99
CA PRO A 666 -8.74 -5.31 3.06
C PRO A 666 -8.47 -5.78 1.62
N TYR A 667 -7.28 -6.30 1.32
CA TYR A 667 -6.86 -6.69 -0.02
C TYR A 667 -6.82 -8.21 -0.19
N GLN A 668 -7.07 -8.66 -1.42
CA GLN A 668 -6.86 -10.05 -1.82
C GLN A 668 -5.40 -10.25 -2.24
N GLY A 669 -4.92 -11.49 -2.21
CA GLY A 669 -3.57 -11.84 -2.66
C GLY A 669 -2.46 -11.32 -1.76
N GLY A 670 -2.69 -11.23 -0.44
CA GLY A 670 -1.67 -10.80 0.52
C GLY A 670 -0.45 -11.74 0.46
N THR A 671 0.74 -11.21 0.20
CA THR A 671 2.01 -11.95 0.01
C THR A 671 2.86 -12.04 1.28
N SER A 672 2.49 -11.36 2.36
CA SER A 672 3.21 -11.41 3.63
C SER A 672 2.31 -11.04 4.80
N HIS A 673 2.65 -11.52 6.00
CA HIS A 673 1.98 -11.15 7.26
C HIS A 673 1.96 -9.63 7.51
N LYS A 674 2.89 -8.88 6.89
CA LYS A 674 2.97 -7.41 6.98
C LYS A 674 1.78 -6.68 6.37
N GLN A 675 0.97 -7.39 5.57
CA GLN A 675 -0.28 -6.87 4.99
C GLN A 675 -1.49 -7.14 5.88
N CYS A 676 -1.28 -7.68 7.08
CA CYS A 676 -2.24 -7.60 8.17
C CYS A 676 -2.03 -6.26 8.89
N TYR A 677 -2.84 -5.26 8.55
CA TYR A 677 -2.76 -3.91 9.13
C TYR A 677 -3.43 -3.88 10.50
N PRO A 678 -2.87 -3.17 11.49
CA PRO A 678 -3.55 -3.00 12.76
C PRO A 678 -4.79 -2.12 12.62
N CYS A 679 -5.83 -2.44 13.36
CA CYS A 679 -7.03 -1.61 13.38
C CYS A 679 -6.71 -0.18 13.86
N PRO A 680 -7.15 0.86 13.14
CA PRO A 680 -6.93 2.24 13.55
C PRO A 680 -7.65 2.55 14.87
N GLU A 681 -7.22 3.61 15.54
CA GLU A 681 -7.83 4.09 16.79
C GLU A 681 -9.34 4.31 16.61
N GLY A 682 -10.12 3.92 17.62
CA GLY A 682 -11.59 3.95 17.57
C GLY A 682 -12.20 2.76 16.84
N THR A 683 -11.39 1.79 16.39
CA THR A 683 -11.87 0.56 15.77
C THR A 683 -11.22 -0.69 16.37
N PHE A 684 -11.86 -1.85 16.21
CA PHE A 684 -11.36 -3.12 16.73
C PHE A 684 -11.73 -4.30 15.82
N SER A 685 -11.00 -5.40 15.96
CA SER A 685 -11.28 -6.67 15.27
C SER A 685 -11.21 -7.83 16.25
N ASN A 686 -12.35 -8.44 16.57
CA ASN A 686 -12.43 -9.51 17.55
C ASN A 686 -12.29 -10.93 16.99
N LYS A 687 -12.17 -11.07 15.67
CA LYS A 687 -12.06 -12.36 15.00
C LYS A 687 -10.79 -12.41 14.16
N PRO A 688 -10.14 -13.58 14.06
CA PRO A 688 -9.11 -13.76 13.05
C PRO A 688 -9.71 -13.59 11.64
N SER A 689 -8.90 -13.19 10.68
CA SER A 689 -9.28 -12.95 9.29
C SER A 689 -10.29 -11.81 9.06
N ALA A 690 -10.14 -10.71 9.81
CA ALA A 690 -10.96 -9.55 9.55
C ALA A 690 -10.57 -8.86 8.24
N LYS A 691 -11.60 -8.50 7.47
CA LYS A 691 -11.48 -7.73 6.22
C LYS A 691 -11.51 -6.23 6.46
N MET A 692 -12.16 -5.82 7.56
CA MET A 692 -12.27 -4.45 8.02
C MET A 692 -12.45 -4.43 9.53
N CYS A 693 -12.09 -3.30 10.15
CA CYS A 693 -12.26 -3.10 11.58
C CYS A 693 -13.66 -2.57 11.90
N LYS A 694 -14.20 -2.99 13.04
CA LYS A 694 -15.49 -2.55 13.57
C LYS A 694 -15.30 -1.28 14.39
N ILE A 695 -16.25 -0.36 14.31
CA ILE A 695 -16.22 0.89 15.09
C ILE A 695 -16.49 0.58 16.57
N CYS A 696 -15.72 1.20 17.46
CA CYS A 696 -15.90 1.15 18.91
C CYS A 696 -17.14 1.97 19.33
N SER A 697 -17.87 1.55 20.36
CA SER A 697 -18.96 2.35 20.92
C SER A 697 -18.42 3.71 21.43
N PRO A 698 -19.22 4.79 21.45
CA PRO A 698 -18.78 6.09 21.98
C PRO A 698 -18.27 6.05 23.44
N ASP A 699 -18.80 5.11 24.24
CA ASP A 699 -18.42 4.91 25.65
C ASP A 699 -17.23 3.96 25.85
N ASP A 700 -16.74 3.35 24.77
CA ASP A 700 -15.63 2.40 24.80
C ASP A 700 -14.37 3.03 24.19
N PHE A 701 -13.21 2.68 24.74
CA PHE A 701 -11.91 3.10 24.22
C PHE A 701 -11.27 1.96 23.43
N CYS A 702 -10.93 2.21 22.16
CA CYS A 702 -10.24 1.25 21.29
C CYS A 702 -8.93 1.86 20.80
N PRO A 703 -7.78 1.61 21.46
CA PRO A 703 -6.48 2.00 20.92
C PRO A 703 -6.15 1.26 19.62
N VAL A 704 -5.11 1.71 18.91
CA VAL A 704 -4.64 1.03 17.68
C VAL A 704 -4.35 -0.45 17.95
N ALA A 705 -4.67 -1.32 16.99
CA ALA A 705 -4.55 -2.78 17.07
C ALA A 705 -5.47 -3.47 18.10
N SER A 706 -6.59 -2.83 18.49
CA SER A 706 -7.52 -3.40 19.46
C SER A 706 -8.21 -4.67 18.97
N ALA A 707 -8.07 -5.77 19.71
CA ALA A 707 -8.87 -6.98 19.48
C ALA A 707 -10.30 -6.86 20.06
N SER A 708 -10.50 -6.02 21.07
CA SER A 708 -11.80 -5.83 21.74
C SER A 708 -11.90 -4.43 22.35
N PRO A 709 -13.11 -3.86 22.48
CA PRO A 709 -13.31 -2.57 23.14
C PRO A 709 -12.91 -2.59 24.62
N ILE A 710 -12.29 -1.51 25.08
CA ILE A 710 -11.97 -1.29 26.50
C ILE A 710 -13.08 -0.43 27.10
N LYS A 711 -13.93 -1.01 27.97
CA LYS A 711 -15.01 -0.26 28.64
C LYS A 711 -14.42 0.84 29.54
N ASN A 712 -15.03 2.03 29.53
CA ASN A 712 -14.58 3.25 30.24
C ASN A 712 -14.37 3.10 31.76
N SER A 713 -14.80 2.00 32.41
CA SER A 713 -14.46 1.72 33.81
C SER A 713 -13.02 1.19 34.01
N GLN A 714 -12.28 0.97 32.92
CA GLN A 714 -10.90 0.47 32.91
C GLN A 714 -9.99 1.30 31.98
N SER A 715 -10.30 2.59 31.77
CA SER A 715 -9.30 3.49 31.20
C SER A 715 -8.07 3.42 32.10
N PHE A 716 -6.95 2.93 31.59
CA PHE A 716 -5.62 3.19 32.12
C PHE A 716 -5.37 4.71 32.00
N LYS A 717 -6.04 5.51 32.84
CA LYS A 717 -5.28 6.49 33.58
C LYS A 717 -4.51 5.61 34.55
N PRO A 718 -3.19 5.43 34.41
CA PRO A 718 -2.45 5.03 35.59
C PRO A 718 -2.96 6.00 36.66
N GLN A 719 -3.58 5.46 37.70
CA GLN A 719 -3.69 6.21 38.93
C GLN A 719 -2.28 6.77 39.07
N ARG A 720 -2.13 8.10 39.08
CA ARG A 720 -0.90 8.68 39.61
C ARG A 720 -0.90 8.15 41.04
N VAL A 721 -0.32 6.97 41.22
CA VAL A 721 0.13 6.50 42.49
C VAL A 721 1.15 7.56 42.79
N LYS A 722 0.72 8.60 43.52
CA LYS A 722 1.64 9.39 44.32
C LYS A 722 2.52 8.31 44.93
N SER A 723 3.82 8.33 44.60
CA SER A 723 4.83 7.46 45.18
C SER A 723 4.37 7.17 46.60
N GLU A 724 3.96 5.93 46.86
CA GLU A 724 3.28 5.63 48.12
C GLU A 724 4.17 6.19 49.22
N ALA A 725 3.66 7.18 49.96
CA ALA A 725 4.36 7.68 51.12
C ALA A 725 4.70 6.45 51.95
N LEU A 726 5.99 6.23 52.24
CA LEU A 726 6.51 5.06 52.96
C LEU A 726 5.44 4.50 53.91
N ARG A 727 4.77 3.43 53.49
CA ARG A 727 3.71 2.82 54.29
C ARG A 727 4.37 1.94 55.34
N PHE A 728 4.70 2.54 56.48
CA PHE A 728 4.83 1.79 57.72
C PHE A 728 3.42 1.34 58.14
N GLY A 729 3.27 0.05 58.44
CA GLY A 729 2.00 -0.69 58.38
C GLY A 729 0.82 -0.07 59.14
N GLU A 730 -0.25 0.25 58.42
CA GLU A 730 -1.50 0.78 59.00
C GLU A 730 -2.55 -0.30 59.37
N ALA A 731 -2.20 -1.58 59.35
CA ALA A 731 -3.18 -2.67 59.50
C ALA A 731 -3.78 -2.84 60.91
N TYR A 732 -3.12 -2.33 61.97
CA TYR A 732 -3.52 -2.64 63.36
C TYR A 732 -4.52 -1.66 64.00
N LYS A 733 -4.86 -0.53 63.34
CA LYS A 733 -5.67 0.53 63.98
C LYS A 733 -7.18 0.29 64.00
N VAL A 734 -7.72 -0.56 63.11
CA VAL A 734 -9.17 -0.73 62.95
C VAL A 734 -9.76 -1.81 63.85
N ASP A 735 -8.97 -2.83 64.22
CA ASP A 735 -9.45 -3.96 65.01
C ASP A 735 -9.78 -3.60 66.46
N CYS A 736 -9.00 -2.70 67.08
CA CYS A 736 -9.25 -2.26 68.46
C CYS A 736 -10.61 -1.57 68.65
N LEU A 737 -11.09 -0.82 67.64
CA LEU A 737 -12.37 -0.11 67.71
C LEU A 737 -13.56 -1.08 67.64
N TRP A 738 -13.42 -2.14 66.84
CA TRP A 738 -14.42 -3.20 66.73
C TRP A 738 -14.46 -4.08 67.97
N TYR A 739 -13.31 -4.47 68.53
CA TYR A 739 -13.27 -5.20 69.80
C TYR A 739 -13.90 -4.40 70.95
N PHE A 740 -13.75 -3.07 70.96
CA PHE A 740 -14.42 -2.18 71.91
C PHE A 740 -15.96 -2.21 71.77
N LEU A 741 -16.48 -2.10 70.54
CA LEU A 741 -17.93 -2.17 70.28
C LEU A 741 -18.52 -3.54 70.64
N TYR A 742 -17.81 -4.63 70.35
CA TYR A 742 -18.26 -5.98 70.70
C TYR A 742 -18.25 -6.23 72.21
N ALA A 743 -17.22 -5.78 72.92
CA ALA A 743 -17.15 -5.92 74.37
C ALA A 743 -18.24 -5.12 75.08
N LEU A 744 -18.59 -3.94 74.55
CA LEU A 744 -19.61 -3.05 75.11
C LEU A 744 -21.02 -3.61 74.90
N CYS A 745 -21.30 -4.16 73.72
CA CYS A 745 -22.58 -4.84 73.45
C CYS A 745 -22.74 -6.13 74.28
N GLY A 746 -21.67 -6.92 74.41
CA GLY A 746 -21.69 -8.17 75.18
C GLY A 746 -21.97 -7.95 76.66
N LEU A 747 -21.40 -6.92 77.27
CA LEU A 747 -21.59 -6.63 78.69
C LEU A 747 -22.98 -6.04 78.99
N VAL A 748 -23.51 -5.17 78.14
CA VAL A 748 -24.89 -4.67 78.28
C VAL A 748 -25.89 -5.82 78.21
N GLY A 749 -25.66 -6.79 77.31
CA GLY A 749 -26.43 -8.02 77.23
C GLY A 749 -26.32 -8.88 78.51
N PHE A 750 -25.11 -9.08 79.03
CA PHE A 750 -24.87 -9.90 80.23
C PHE A 750 -25.43 -9.27 81.52
N VAL A 751 -25.22 -7.97 81.73
CA VAL A 751 -25.74 -7.24 82.89
C VAL A 751 -27.26 -7.14 82.82
N GLY A 752 -27.82 -6.92 81.62
CA GLY A 752 -29.26 -6.96 81.37
C GLY A 752 -29.87 -8.33 81.66
N ALA A 753 -29.24 -9.42 81.22
CA ALA A 753 -29.68 -10.78 81.52
C ALA A 753 -29.60 -11.10 83.02
N CYS A 754 -28.48 -10.81 83.68
CA CYS A 754 -28.34 -10.98 85.13
C CYS A 754 -29.35 -10.15 85.93
N TRP A 755 -29.73 -8.95 85.45
CA TRP A 755 -30.76 -8.10 86.07
C TRP A 755 -32.16 -8.72 86.02
N VAL A 756 -32.50 -9.41 84.92
CA VAL A 756 -33.81 -10.06 84.73
C VAL A 756 -33.90 -11.37 85.51
N PHE A 757 -32.83 -12.18 85.50
CA PHE A 757 -32.88 -13.55 86.03
C PHE A 757 -32.46 -13.72 87.50
N LEU A 758 -31.79 -12.74 88.14
CA LEU A 758 -31.27 -12.88 89.51
C LEU A 758 -31.78 -11.78 90.47
N PRO A 759 -32.93 -11.96 91.16
CA PRO A 759 -33.48 -10.95 92.07
C PRO A 759 -32.59 -10.68 93.29
N LYS A 760 -31.82 -11.67 93.78
CA LYS A 760 -30.85 -11.50 94.88
C LYS A 760 -29.66 -10.59 94.52
N LEU A 761 -29.38 -10.40 93.23
CA LEU A 761 -28.29 -9.52 92.78
C LEU A 761 -28.66 -8.03 92.92
N ARG A 762 -29.95 -7.69 92.80
CA ARG A 762 -30.45 -6.31 92.86
C ARG A 762 -30.14 -5.63 94.19
N GLU A 763 -30.25 -6.37 95.30
CA GLU A 763 -30.00 -5.85 96.65
C GLU A 763 -28.50 -5.68 96.98
N LYS A 764 -27.62 -6.42 96.31
CA LYS A 764 -26.16 -6.23 96.42
C LYS A 764 -25.65 -5.10 95.53
N ILE A 765 -26.21 -4.93 94.34
CA ILE A 765 -25.80 -3.88 93.38
C ILE A 765 -26.10 -2.48 93.93
N SER A 766 -27.22 -2.28 94.63
CA SER A 766 -27.52 -0.99 95.26
C SER A 766 -26.47 -0.56 96.29
N LYS A 767 -25.71 -1.48 96.90
CA LYS A 767 -24.66 -1.10 97.87
C LYS A 767 -23.43 -0.48 97.22
N ILE A 768 -23.23 -0.68 95.91
CA ILE A 768 -22.01 -0.27 95.18
C ILE A 768 -22.21 1.08 94.47
N ASP A 769 -23.37 1.70 94.63
CA ASP A 769 -23.68 3.02 94.09
C ASP A 769 -22.68 4.09 94.56
N ILE A 770 -21.81 4.56 93.67
CA ILE A 770 -20.86 5.67 93.92
C ILE A 770 -21.46 7.03 93.55
N PHE A 771 -22.60 7.06 92.85
CA PHE A 771 -23.26 8.29 92.38
C PHE A 771 -24.29 8.83 93.38
N THR A 772 -24.14 8.48 94.65
CA THR A 772 -25.11 8.78 95.72
C THR A 772 -25.48 10.26 95.89
N GLN A 773 -24.57 11.16 95.50
CA GLN A 773 -24.77 12.62 95.58
C GLN A 773 -25.38 13.22 94.31
N HIS A 774 -25.60 12.43 93.27
CA HIS A 774 -26.08 12.88 91.94
C HIS A 774 -27.48 12.37 91.61
N HIS A 775 -28.16 11.77 92.58
CA HIS A 775 -29.58 11.45 92.48
C HIS A 775 -30.46 12.70 92.60
N ALA A 776 -31.53 12.75 91.83
CA ALA A 776 -32.49 13.85 91.90
C ALA A 776 -33.28 13.79 93.22
N CYS A 777 -33.19 14.84 94.05
CA CYS A 777 -33.99 14.98 95.27
C CYS A 777 -35.34 15.65 94.97
N GLU A 778 -36.41 15.21 95.63
CA GLU A 778 -37.72 15.86 95.54
C GLU A 778 -37.70 17.19 96.33
N GLU A 779 -38.05 18.30 95.68
CA GLU A 779 -38.11 19.64 96.31
C GLU A 779 -39.09 19.65 97.49
N GLY A 780 -38.57 19.94 98.68
CA GLY A 780 -39.36 20.12 99.91
C GLY A 780 -39.01 19.19 101.08
N ASN A 781 -38.16 18.17 100.89
CA ASN A 781 -37.71 17.27 101.98
C ASN A 781 -36.19 17.32 102.17
N TYR A 782 -35.75 17.11 103.42
CA TYR A 782 -34.34 17.00 103.83
C TYR A 782 -33.57 15.97 102.99
N VAL A 783 -32.34 16.32 102.57
CA VAL A 783 -31.46 15.51 101.71
C VAL A 783 -31.18 14.16 102.37
N LYS A 784 -31.93 13.13 101.99
CA LYS A 784 -31.64 11.75 102.38
C LYS A 784 -30.85 11.11 101.26
N ILE A 785 -29.55 10.91 101.47
CA ILE A 785 -28.68 10.19 100.53
C ILE A 785 -29.18 8.74 100.47
N THR A 786 -29.90 8.38 99.42
CA THR A 786 -30.41 7.02 99.21
C THR A 786 -29.61 6.35 98.11
N ARG A 787 -28.94 5.24 98.43
CA ARG A 787 -28.36 4.37 97.41
C ARG A 787 -29.49 3.63 96.69
N ASN A 788 -29.48 3.65 95.37
CA ASN A 788 -30.52 2.98 94.60
C ASN A 788 -29.91 1.94 93.62
N THR A 789 -30.73 1.01 93.16
CA THR A 789 -30.28 -0.06 92.27
C THR A 789 -29.85 0.46 90.89
N LEU A 790 -30.31 1.65 90.51
CA LEU A 790 -29.99 2.30 89.23
C LEU A 790 -28.57 2.90 89.27
N GLY A 791 -28.24 3.64 90.33
CA GLY A 791 -26.90 4.18 90.57
C GLY A 791 -25.86 3.06 90.74
N GLY A 792 -26.23 1.95 91.39
CA GLY A 792 -25.41 0.73 91.44
C GLY A 792 -25.11 0.11 90.06
N LEU A 793 -26.08 0.06 89.15
CA LEU A 793 -25.86 -0.40 87.77
C LEU A 793 -24.97 0.55 86.97
N VAL A 794 -25.23 1.85 87.07
CA VAL A 794 -24.45 2.89 86.38
C VAL A 794 -23.00 2.87 86.87
N THR A 795 -22.78 2.55 88.16
CA THR A 795 -21.44 2.37 88.72
C THR A 795 -20.68 1.21 88.08
N LEU A 796 -21.34 0.06 87.87
CA LEU A 796 -20.69 -1.09 87.20
C LEU A 796 -20.36 -0.79 85.74
N LEU A 797 -21.23 -0.06 85.03
CA LEU A 797 -20.96 0.39 83.67
C LEU A 797 -19.78 1.38 83.63
N TYR A 798 -19.73 2.33 84.58
CA TYR A 798 -18.63 3.30 84.70
C TYR A 798 -17.27 2.61 84.89
N ILE A 799 -17.15 1.70 85.86
CA ILE A 799 -15.87 0.99 86.16
C ILE A 799 -15.39 0.22 84.93
N TRP A 800 -16.31 -0.43 84.21
CA TRP A 800 -15.97 -1.22 83.03
C TRP A 800 -15.53 -0.35 81.84
N VAL A 801 -16.21 0.78 81.58
CA VAL A 801 -15.78 1.74 80.54
C VAL A 801 -14.39 2.27 80.86
N VAL A 802 -14.11 2.63 82.13
CA VAL A 802 -12.79 3.11 82.55
C VAL A 802 -11.68 2.08 82.30
N PHE A 803 -11.89 0.82 82.69
CA PHE A 803 -10.89 -0.24 82.49
C PHE A 803 -10.59 -0.47 81.02
N THR A 804 -11.62 -0.51 80.18
CA THR A 804 -11.47 -0.73 78.74
C THR A 804 -10.79 0.45 78.04
N THR A 805 -11.20 1.70 78.33
CA THR A 805 -10.55 2.88 77.74
C THR A 805 -9.10 3.03 78.18
N THR A 806 -8.79 2.72 79.44
CA THR A 806 -7.42 2.78 79.95
C THR A 806 -6.54 1.71 79.29
N GLY A 807 -7.06 0.49 79.14
CA GLY A 807 -6.38 -0.58 78.40
C GLY A 807 -6.09 -0.20 76.95
N ILE A 808 -7.05 0.42 76.26
CA ILE A 808 -6.88 0.90 74.88
C ILE A 808 -5.80 1.99 74.78
N ILE A 809 -5.77 2.96 75.71
CA ILE A 809 -4.76 4.03 75.72
C ILE A 809 -3.36 3.46 75.94
N ILE A 810 -3.23 2.49 76.86
CA ILE A 810 -1.95 1.82 77.13
C ILE A 810 -1.50 1.01 75.92
N CYS A 811 -2.38 0.20 75.33
CA CYS A 811 -2.09 -0.54 74.09
C CYS A 811 -1.71 0.42 72.95
N HIS A 812 -2.43 1.51 72.76
CA HIS A 812 -2.12 2.49 71.71
C HIS A 812 -0.76 3.17 71.93
N PHE A 813 -0.36 3.41 73.18
CA PHE A 813 0.96 3.97 73.49
C PHE A 813 2.10 2.98 73.17
N PHE A 814 1.94 1.70 73.51
CA PHE A 814 2.95 0.68 73.21
C PHE A 814 2.97 0.23 71.74
N LEU A 815 1.87 0.44 71.01
CA LEU A 815 1.73 0.10 69.59
C LEU A 815 1.96 1.31 68.65
N LYS A 816 2.28 2.50 69.16
CA LYS A 816 2.49 3.68 68.29
C LYS A 816 3.87 3.63 67.66
N ASP A 817 3.88 3.49 66.33
CA ASP A 817 5.06 3.59 65.48
C ASP A 817 5.87 4.87 65.73
N HIS A 818 7.18 4.73 65.59
CA HIS A 818 8.17 5.78 65.74
C HIS A 818 7.90 6.98 64.80
N GLU A 819 8.01 8.21 65.29
CA GLU A 819 7.99 9.41 64.44
C GLU A 819 9.36 9.55 63.77
N SER A 820 9.43 9.31 62.46
CA SER A 820 10.60 9.60 61.64
C SER A 820 10.49 10.99 61.00
N THR A 821 11.53 11.80 61.13
CA THR A 821 11.66 13.09 60.44
C THR A 821 12.59 12.95 59.24
N LEU A 822 12.16 13.48 58.10
CA LEU A 822 12.90 13.45 56.83
C LEU A 822 13.60 14.78 56.60
N SER A 823 14.91 14.73 56.30
CA SER A 823 15.71 15.91 55.95
C SER A 823 16.54 15.65 54.70
N LEU A 824 16.77 16.68 53.88
CA LEU A 824 17.70 16.60 52.74
C LEU A 824 19.06 17.15 53.15
N ILE A 825 20.12 16.34 52.99
CA ILE A 825 21.50 16.70 53.34
C ILE A 825 22.38 16.56 52.09
N PRO A 826 23.28 17.51 51.78
CA PRO A 826 24.24 17.35 50.69
C PRO A 826 25.03 16.04 50.81
N THR A 827 25.10 15.26 49.72
CA THR A 827 25.71 13.93 49.74
C THR A 827 27.20 13.98 50.03
N ASP A 828 27.89 15.07 49.70
CA ASP A 828 29.32 15.27 49.98
C ASP A 828 29.65 15.30 51.49
N LEU A 829 28.66 15.62 52.34
CA LEU A 829 28.81 15.59 53.80
C LEU A 829 28.70 14.17 54.37
N LEU A 830 28.19 13.23 53.59
CA LEU A 830 28.03 11.83 53.97
C LEU A 830 29.24 11.06 53.42
N GLN A 831 30.17 10.63 54.28
CA GLN A 831 31.39 9.88 53.92
C GLN A 831 31.13 8.43 53.46
N GLY A 832 29.95 8.15 52.87
CA GLY A 832 29.48 6.81 52.58
C GLY A 832 29.91 6.31 51.21
N LYS A 833 30.53 5.13 51.16
CA LYS A 833 30.58 4.31 49.94
C LYS A 833 29.13 4.00 49.53
N TYR A 834 28.78 4.21 48.26
CA TYR A 834 27.49 3.77 47.72
C TYR A 834 27.53 2.24 47.58
N PRO A 835 26.79 1.47 48.39
CA PRO A 835 26.77 0.03 48.24
C PRO A 835 25.99 -0.36 47.00
N ASN A 836 26.20 -1.60 46.61
CA ASN A 836 25.42 -2.23 45.55
C ASN A 836 23.95 -2.35 45.96
N ILE A 837 23.06 -2.26 44.98
CA ILE A 837 21.61 -2.32 45.21
C ILE A 837 20.97 -3.37 44.30
N ASP A 838 19.83 -3.88 44.76
CA ASP A 838 18.93 -4.70 43.97
C ASP A 838 17.83 -3.80 43.39
N PHE A 839 17.62 -3.89 42.08
CA PHE A 839 16.52 -3.18 41.43
C PHE A 839 15.93 -3.99 40.29
N GLN A 840 14.67 -3.73 40.03
CA GLN A 840 13.89 -4.33 38.96
C GLN A 840 13.24 -3.21 38.16
N ILE A 841 13.48 -3.19 36.85
CA ILE A 841 12.78 -2.32 35.91
C ILE A 841 11.87 -3.18 35.05
N GLU A 842 10.60 -2.82 35.05
CA GLU A 842 9.56 -3.42 34.25
C GLU A 842 9.11 -2.42 33.18
N VAL A 843 9.25 -2.80 31.90
CA VAL A 843 8.80 -2.03 30.75
C VAL A 843 7.59 -2.74 30.13
N LYS A 844 6.46 -2.06 30.06
CA LYS A 844 5.22 -2.54 29.48
C LYS A 844 4.94 -1.82 28.16
N LEU A 845 4.95 -2.58 27.08
CA LEU A 845 4.58 -2.15 25.74
C LEU A 845 3.10 -2.48 25.51
N LEU A 846 2.26 -1.45 25.46
CA LEU A 846 0.81 -1.60 25.31
C LEU A 846 0.44 -1.92 23.85
N ASN A 847 -0.44 -2.91 23.65
CA ASN A 847 -0.87 -3.43 22.34
C ASN A 847 0.31 -3.82 21.43
N TYR A 848 1.32 -4.45 22.01
CA TYR A 848 2.51 -4.96 21.32
C TYR A 848 2.20 -6.29 20.62
N PRO A 849 2.29 -6.38 19.28
CA PRO A 849 1.92 -7.58 18.53
C PRO A 849 3.07 -8.52 18.20
N GLY A 850 4.32 -8.13 18.51
CA GLY A 850 5.52 -8.92 18.28
C GLY A 850 5.62 -10.16 19.18
N PHE A 851 6.71 -10.92 19.01
CA PHE A 851 6.97 -12.12 19.80
C PHE A 851 7.66 -11.75 21.12
N CYS A 852 6.90 -11.29 22.11
CA CYS A 852 7.46 -10.89 23.40
C CYS A 852 8.36 -11.96 24.08
N ILE A 853 8.07 -13.25 23.85
CA ILE A 853 8.76 -14.42 24.45
C ILE A 853 9.25 -15.31 23.31
N HIS A 854 10.39 -15.98 23.50
CA HIS A 854 10.96 -16.92 22.52
C HIS A 854 9.95 -18.04 22.15
N LYS A 855 9.82 -18.35 20.84
CA LYS A 855 8.84 -19.32 20.31
C LYS A 855 9.10 -20.72 20.87
N ILE A 856 8.15 -21.27 21.62
CA ILE A 856 8.05 -22.70 21.90
C ILE A 856 6.85 -23.23 21.09
N GLU A 857 7.02 -24.40 20.47
CA GLU A 857 5.99 -25.10 19.70
C GLU A 857 4.75 -25.40 20.57
N GLU A 858 3.59 -25.01 20.04
CA GLU A 858 2.20 -25.34 20.40
C GLU A 858 1.66 -25.05 21.83
N PHE A 859 0.56 -24.27 21.84
CA PHE A 859 -0.42 -24.08 22.92
C PHE A 859 0.12 -23.60 24.29
N VAL A 860 0.48 -22.32 24.35
CA VAL A 860 0.83 -21.66 25.61
C VAL A 860 -0.35 -20.82 26.14
N SER A 861 -0.70 -21.03 27.41
CA SER A 861 -1.77 -20.35 28.16
C SER A 861 -1.52 -18.85 28.33
N LYS A 862 -2.59 -18.10 28.62
CA LYS A 862 -2.67 -16.61 28.65
C LYS A 862 -1.79 -15.86 29.68
N ASP A 863 -0.89 -16.54 30.40
CA ASP A 863 -0.03 -15.95 31.45
C ASP A 863 1.31 -16.69 31.55
N TYR A 864 2.03 -16.83 30.44
CA TYR A 864 3.32 -17.52 30.42
C TYR A 864 4.49 -16.54 30.60
N GLU A 865 5.40 -16.86 31.51
CA GLU A 865 6.66 -16.16 31.76
C GLU A 865 7.80 -16.97 31.13
N GLY A 866 8.70 -16.32 30.37
CA GLY A 866 9.78 -17.02 29.70
C GLY A 866 10.96 -16.12 29.34
N LYS A 867 11.95 -16.70 28.66
CA LYS A 867 13.08 -15.95 28.11
C LYS A 867 12.56 -14.97 27.05
N CYS A 868 13.01 -13.72 27.12
CA CYS A 868 12.73 -12.72 26.09
C CYS A 868 13.17 -13.24 24.72
N SER A 869 12.44 -12.83 23.69
CA SER A 869 12.85 -13.07 22.31
C SER A 869 14.22 -12.45 22.02
N ASP A 870 14.98 -13.06 21.11
CA ASP A 870 16.37 -12.70 20.82
C ASP A 870 16.53 -11.28 20.22
N ASP A 871 15.42 -10.72 19.74
CA ASP A 871 15.31 -9.37 19.17
C ASP A 871 15.04 -8.27 20.23
N ILE A 872 14.80 -8.65 21.49
CA ILE A 872 14.71 -7.72 22.63
C ILE A 872 16.06 -7.72 23.34
N LYS A 873 16.81 -6.63 23.16
CA LYS A 873 18.16 -6.46 23.73
C LYS A 873 18.19 -5.30 24.71
N ILE A 874 18.96 -5.47 25.79
CA ILE A 874 19.25 -4.40 26.74
C ILE A 874 20.74 -4.09 26.71
N ILE A 875 21.06 -2.81 26.53
CA ILE A 875 22.41 -2.26 26.63
C ILE A 875 22.45 -1.37 27.86
N THR A 876 23.42 -1.61 28.73
CA THR A 876 23.55 -0.90 30.01
C THR A 876 24.88 -0.17 30.06
N ASN A 877 24.85 1.15 30.20
CA ASN A 877 26.04 1.98 30.38
C ASN A 877 26.09 2.50 31.82
N GLY A 878 27.26 2.41 32.46
CA GLY A 878 27.43 2.89 33.83
C GLY A 878 26.76 2.02 34.91
N VAL A 879 26.45 0.75 34.63
CA VAL A 879 26.08 -0.27 35.63
C VAL A 879 27.21 -1.28 35.73
N ASN A 880 27.78 -1.47 36.92
CA ASN A 880 28.71 -2.57 37.16
C ASN A 880 27.93 -3.77 37.70
N LYS A 881 27.86 -4.84 36.92
CA LYS A 881 26.95 -5.97 37.13
C LYS A 881 27.66 -7.13 37.81
N LYS A 882 27.04 -7.71 38.84
CA LYS A 882 27.41 -9.03 39.36
C LYS A 882 26.47 -10.12 38.86
N PHE A 883 25.16 -9.88 38.96
CA PHE A 883 24.12 -10.76 38.42
C PHE A 883 22.99 -9.92 37.82
N ASP A 884 22.59 -10.24 36.59
CA ASP A 884 21.39 -9.70 35.97
C ASP A 884 20.55 -10.80 35.30
N ASP A 885 19.25 -10.54 35.21
CA ASP A 885 18.26 -11.42 34.60
C ASP A 885 17.29 -10.60 33.75
N LEU A 886 16.95 -11.11 32.58
CA LEU A 886 16.04 -10.47 31.63
C LEU A 886 14.95 -11.47 31.24
N LYS A 887 13.72 -11.16 31.64
CA LYS A 887 12.55 -12.02 31.44
C LYS A 887 11.42 -11.27 30.77
N CYS A 888 10.61 -11.98 30.00
CA CYS A 888 9.46 -11.40 29.31
C CYS A 888 8.19 -12.19 29.62
N LYS A 889 7.07 -11.47 29.71
CA LYS A 889 5.73 -12.02 29.94
C LYS A 889 4.73 -11.34 28.99
N ILE A 890 3.75 -12.10 28.49
CA ILE A 890 2.59 -11.54 27.79
C ILE A 890 1.45 -11.41 28.80
N GLU A 891 0.95 -10.20 29.01
CA GLU A 891 -0.23 -9.90 29.84
C GLU A 891 -1.51 -9.78 28.98
N TYR A 892 -2.67 -9.77 29.66
CA TYR A 892 -3.99 -9.57 29.05
C TYR A 892 -4.01 -8.32 28.12
N ARG A 893 -4.68 -8.42 26.95
CA ARG A 893 -4.77 -7.39 25.88
C ARG A 893 -3.49 -7.13 25.07
N ASN A 894 -2.69 -8.16 24.77
CA ASN A 894 -1.48 -8.02 23.95
C ASN A 894 -0.47 -7.00 24.54
N THR A 895 -0.29 -6.99 25.86
CA THR A 895 0.74 -6.16 26.50
C THR A 895 1.99 -6.99 26.69
N CYS A 896 3.12 -6.55 26.11
CA CYS A 896 4.41 -7.20 26.33
C CYS A 896 5.11 -6.55 27.53
N GLN A 897 5.40 -7.35 28.53
CA GLN A 897 6.05 -6.94 29.78
C GLN A 897 7.49 -7.47 29.78
N ILE A 898 8.46 -6.57 29.75
CA ILE A 898 9.89 -6.84 29.80
C ILE A 898 10.38 -6.52 31.21
N VAL A 899 10.94 -7.49 31.91
CA VAL A 899 11.42 -7.36 33.28
C VAL A 899 12.94 -7.54 33.31
N TYR A 900 13.64 -6.45 33.61
CA TYR A 900 15.08 -6.45 33.87
C TYR A 900 15.34 -6.41 35.36
N LYS A 901 16.00 -7.42 35.91
CA LYS A 901 16.37 -7.51 37.32
C LYS A 901 17.89 -7.48 37.44
N CYS A 902 18.41 -6.59 38.29
CA CYS A 902 19.81 -6.48 38.63
C CYS A 902 19.98 -6.75 40.12
N MET A 903 20.85 -7.70 40.48
CA MET A 903 21.16 -8.04 41.86
C MET A 903 22.62 -7.70 42.16
N ASP A 904 22.85 -7.07 43.31
CA ASP A 904 24.16 -6.64 43.80
C ASP A 904 24.87 -5.72 42.77
N CYS A 905 24.14 -4.74 42.21
CA CYS A 905 24.60 -3.87 41.14
C CYS A 905 25.03 -2.48 41.60
N TYR A 906 26.15 -1.98 41.07
CA TYR A 906 26.60 -0.61 41.29
C TYR A 906 26.11 0.33 40.17
N ILE A 907 25.45 1.42 40.56
CA ILE A 907 24.96 2.46 39.65
C ILE A 907 25.94 3.63 39.64
N GLY A 908 26.48 3.99 38.49
CA GLY A 908 27.35 5.15 38.27
C GLY A 908 26.62 6.50 38.33
N LYS A 909 27.31 7.59 37.96
CA LYS A 909 26.72 8.95 38.00
C LYS A 909 25.74 9.20 36.84
N ASN A 910 26.07 8.68 35.66
CA ASN A 910 25.26 8.75 34.45
C ASN A 910 24.98 7.33 33.99
N THR A 911 23.97 6.70 34.57
CA THR A 911 23.61 5.33 34.23
C THR A 911 22.48 5.33 33.21
N GLU A 912 22.66 4.58 32.14
CA GLU A 912 21.71 4.49 31.04
C GLU A 912 21.34 3.04 30.78
N LEU A 913 20.04 2.77 30.66
CA LEU A 913 19.50 1.49 30.26
C LEU A 913 18.76 1.70 28.94
N SER A 914 19.37 1.26 27.84
CA SER A 914 18.79 1.31 26.51
C SER A 914 18.21 -0.05 26.16
N PHE A 915 16.90 -0.09 25.96
CA PHE A 915 16.15 -1.23 25.46
C PHE A 915 15.97 -1.04 23.96
N SER A 916 16.47 -2.01 23.20
CA SER A 916 16.37 -2.08 21.76
C SER A 916 15.46 -3.25 21.42
N ILE A 917 14.28 -2.97 20.88
CA ILE A 917 13.32 -3.98 20.44
C ILE A 917 13.25 -3.90 18.91
N SER A 918 13.78 -4.91 18.20
CA SER A 918 13.93 -4.89 16.73
C SER A 918 13.12 -5.97 15.99
N GLU A 919 12.06 -6.49 16.60
CA GLU A 919 11.23 -7.56 16.03
C GLU A 919 10.39 -7.12 14.82
N ASN A 920 9.95 -8.10 14.01
CA ASN A 920 8.85 -7.91 13.06
C ASN A 920 7.57 -7.50 13.83
N ASN A 921 6.99 -6.36 13.48
CA ASN A 921 5.87 -5.69 14.15
C ASN A 921 6.18 -5.09 15.54
N SER A 922 7.43 -4.68 15.78
CA SER A 922 7.82 -3.95 16.98
C SER A 922 7.22 -2.53 17.01
N TYR A 923 5.98 -2.41 17.47
CA TYR A 923 5.37 -1.12 17.80
C TYR A 923 4.49 -1.21 19.04
N ALA A 924 4.24 -0.06 19.67
CA ALA A 924 3.39 0.03 20.85
C ALA A 924 2.55 1.31 20.84
N THR A 925 1.32 1.24 21.35
CA THR A 925 0.46 2.43 21.49
C THR A 925 0.81 3.28 22.71
N GLY A 926 1.51 2.67 23.66
CA GLY A 926 1.97 3.32 24.87
C GLY A 926 3.09 2.52 25.50
N ILE A 927 3.93 3.21 26.27
CA ILE A 927 5.03 2.60 26.98
C ILE A 927 4.92 3.01 28.45
N VAL A 928 4.92 2.01 29.33
CA VAL A 928 4.88 2.21 30.78
C VAL A 928 6.16 1.63 31.37
N VAL A 929 6.88 2.43 32.15
CA VAL A 929 8.08 2.05 32.87
C VAL A 929 7.77 2.04 34.36
N ASN A 930 7.92 0.88 34.98
CA ASN A 930 7.78 0.67 36.41
C ASN A 930 9.13 0.28 37.00
N GLY A 931 9.74 1.16 37.80
CA GLY A 931 11.00 0.92 38.48
C GLY A 931 10.76 0.58 39.94
N THR A 932 11.22 -0.59 40.39
CA THR A 932 11.20 -1.04 41.77
C THR A 932 12.62 -1.16 42.28
N PHE A 933 12.97 -0.39 43.32
CA PHE A 933 14.31 -0.36 43.91
C PHE A 933 14.22 -0.81 45.36
N ASP A 934 15.00 -1.81 45.75
CA ASP A 934 14.97 -2.33 47.10
C ASP A 934 15.66 -1.36 48.06
N LEU A 935 15.01 -1.15 49.21
CA LEU A 935 15.53 -0.42 50.35
C LEU A 935 15.95 -1.48 51.39
N ASP A 936 17.26 -1.63 51.61
CA ASP A 936 17.93 -2.38 52.69
C ASP A 936 17.74 -3.90 52.84
N GLY A 937 17.01 -4.57 51.94
CA GLY A 937 16.83 -6.02 52.00
C GLY A 937 15.83 -6.51 53.06
N ASN A 938 15.26 -5.64 53.92
CA ASN A 938 14.16 -6.00 54.83
C ASN A 938 12.76 -5.80 54.20
N GLY A 939 12.69 -5.77 52.86
CA GLY A 939 11.44 -5.78 52.09
C GLY A 939 10.84 -4.39 51.80
N GLY A 940 11.48 -3.30 52.20
CA GLY A 940 11.09 -1.95 51.78
C GLY A 940 11.39 -1.73 50.29
N LYS A 941 10.47 -1.12 49.54
CA LYS A 941 10.63 -0.90 48.08
C LYS A 941 10.27 0.53 47.70
N SER A 942 11.10 1.16 46.88
CA SER A 942 10.77 2.41 46.20
C SER A 942 10.24 2.10 44.80
N ILE A 943 8.98 2.43 44.54
CA ILE A 943 8.30 2.17 43.26
C ILE A 943 8.06 3.49 42.54
N VAL A 944 8.45 3.57 41.27
CA VAL A 944 8.18 4.69 40.37
C VAL A 944 7.48 4.18 39.12
N VAL A 945 6.36 4.79 38.76
CA VAL A 945 5.63 4.49 37.52
C VAL A 945 5.66 5.73 36.63
N SER A 946 6.08 5.56 35.39
CA SER A 946 6.15 6.61 34.39
C SER A 946 5.63 6.08 33.07
N ASP A 947 4.74 6.81 32.42
CA ASP A 947 4.09 6.37 31.18
C ASP A 947 4.08 7.44 30.11
N ILE A 948 3.98 6.99 28.86
CA ILE A 948 3.78 7.84 27.70
C ILE A 948 2.88 7.13 26.69
N GLN A 949 1.94 7.86 26.10
CA GLN A 949 1.08 7.36 25.02
C GLN A 949 1.45 8.02 23.69
N ALA A 950 1.27 7.28 22.62
CA ALA A 950 1.46 7.81 21.27
C ALA A 950 0.37 8.84 20.96
N GLY A 951 0.66 9.78 20.05
CA GLY A 951 -0.33 10.74 19.58
C GLY A 951 -1.53 10.05 18.90
N LYS A 952 -2.63 10.77 18.77
CA LYS A 952 -3.87 10.27 18.15
C LYS A 952 -3.59 9.61 16.78
N GLY A 953 -4.01 8.36 16.61
CA GLY A 953 -3.83 7.56 15.40
C GLY A 953 -2.39 7.10 15.12
N LYS A 954 -1.45 7.25 16.08
CA LYS A 954 -0.03 6.89 15.94
C LYS A 954 0.38 5.78 16.90
N VAL A 955 1.53 5.19 16.63
CA VAL A 955 2.23 4.25 17.52
C VAL A 955 3.70 4.64 17.65
N PHE A 956 4.33 4.23 18.76
CA PHE A 956 5.78 4.30 18.91
C PHE A 956 6.43 3.27 18.01
N ILE A 957 7.17 3.75 17.01
CA ILE A 957 7.87 2.94 16.01
C ILE A 957 8.89 3.83 15.28
N GLY A 958 10.16 3.42 15.24
CA GLY A 958 11.27 4.11 14.59
C GLY A 958 12.53 4.21 15.45
N SER A 959 13.59 4.78 14.87
CA SER A 959 14.95 4.78 15.43
C SER A 959 15.17 5.74 16.61
N GLU A 960 14.35 6.80 16.76
CA GLU A 960 14.51 7.73 17.89
C GLU A 960 13.93 7.14 19.18
N GLU A 961 14.76 7.03 20.21
CA GLU A 961 14.38 6.43 21.49
C GLU A 961 13.39 7.29 22.28
N SER A 962 12.42 6.63 22.94
CA SER A 962 11.60 7.25 23.99
C SER A 962 12.39 7.34 25.28
N VAL A 963 12.50 8.52 25.87
CA VAL A 963 13.41 8.80 27.00
C VAL A 963 12.65 8.98 28.30
N PHE A 964 12.99 8.17 29.31
CA PHE A 964 12.43 8.20 30.65
C PHE A 964 13.50 8.64 31.65
N ASN A 965 13.24 9.75 32.36
CA ASN A 965 14.18 10.31 33.34
C ASN A 965 13.74 9.96 34.76
N LEU A 966 14.47 9.04 35.40
CA LEU A 966 14.28 8.67 36.80
C LEU A 966 15.38 9.34 37.64
N LEU A 967 14.95 10.06 38.67
CA LEU A 967 15.83 10.72 39.63
C LEU A 967 15.91 9.87 40.88
N MET A 968 17.14 9.52 41.24
CA MET A 968 17.50 8.66 42.35
C MET A 968 18.09 9.51 43.47
N THR A 969 17.41 9.54 44.60
CA THR A 969 17.86 10.21 45.82
C THR A 969 18.36 9.17 46.81
N PRO A 970 19.66 9.15 47.14
CA PRO A 970 20.19 8.18 48.09
C PRO A 970 19.55 8.39 49.46
N MET A 971 19.17 7.30 50.12
CA MET A 971 18.56 7.29 51.43
C MET A 971 19.53 6.78 52.49
N TYR A 972 19.64 7.52 53.58
CA TYR A 972 20.43 7.14 54.76
C TYR A 972 19.59 7.21 56.02
N TYR A 973 19.93 6.35 56.97
CA TYR A 973 19.31 6.27 58.29
C TYR A 973 20.37 6.54 59.37
N TYR A 974 20.04 7.40 60.34
CA TYR A 974 20.83 7.60 61.55
C TYR A 974 20.28 6.75 62.70
N GLY A 975 21.11 5.84 63.22
CA GLY A 975 20.85 5.13 64.46
C GLY A 975 21.05 6.00 65.73
N GLU A 976 20.91 5.37 66.90
CA GLU A 976 21.00 6.04 68.21
C GLU A 976 22.41 6.60 68.52
N THR A 977 23.45 6.13 67.84
CA THR A 977 24.84 6.59 67.97
C THR A 977 25.31 7.30 66.70
N ALA A 978 26.14 8.33 66.84
CA ALA A 978 26.61 9.18 65.73
C ALA A 978 27.40 8.42 64.64
N ASP A 979 27.88 7.20 64.94
CA ASP A 979 28.65 6.35 64.03
C ASP A 979 27.80 5.36 63.20
N ASP A 980 26.49 5.27 63.46
CA ASP A 980 25.62 4.26 62.86
C ASP A 980 24.83 4.81 61.66
N ILE A 981 25.55 5.29 60.64
CA ILE A 981 24.98 5.75 59.36
C ILE A 981 24.76 4.54 58.47
N GLY A 982 23.54 4.00 58.49
CA GLY A 982 23.12 2.91 57.61
C GLY A 982 22.62 3.43 56.27
N TYR A 983 23.25 3.04 55.17
CA TYR A 983 22.68 3.28 53.84
C TYR A 983 21.45 2.40 53.62
N LYS A 984 20.32 3.01 53.26
CA LYS A 984 19.03 2.32 53.08
C LYS A 984 18.74 1.99 51.62
N GLY A 985 19.26 2.71 50.65
CA GLY A 985 18.93 2.49 49.22
C GLY A 985 18.73 3.80 48.46
N TYR A 986 17.93 3.77 47.40
CA TYR A 986 17.52 4.99 46.67
C TYR A 986 16.01 5.17 46.69
N TYR A 987 15.58 6.38 47.03
CA TYR A 987 14.24 6.87 46.73
C TYR A 987 14.21 7.34 45.28
N VAL A 988 13.29 6.80 44.48
CA VAL A 988 13.26 7.08 43.04
C VAL A 988 11.96 7.76 42.66
N VAL A 989 12.08 8.87 41.92
CA VAL A 989 10.94 9.65 41.40
C VAL A 989 11.14 9.98 39.94
N GLN A 990 10.04 10.22 39.24
CA GLN A 990 10.10 10.76 37.89
C GLN A 990 10.49 12.25 37.95
N ASN A 991 11.59 12.61 37.30
CA ASN A 991 12.08 14.00 37.29
C ASN A 991 11.29 14.89 36.32
N VAL A 992 11.15 14.39 35.08
CA VAL A 992 10.59 15.12 33.95
C VAL A 992 9.60 14.22 33.22
N THR A 993 8.59 14.82 32.58
CA THR A 993 7.70 14.10 31.66
C THR A 993 8.52 13.36 30.60
N PRO A 994 8.19 12.10 30.25
CA PRO A 994 9.02 11.32 29.34
C PRO A 994 8.98 11.96 27.96
N LYS A 995 10.11 11.91 27.25
CA LYS A 995 10.20 12.42 25.87
C LYS A 995 9.75 11.32 24.93
N SER A 996 8.77 11.64 24.06
CA SER A 996 8.38 10.74 22.97
C SER A 996 9.53 10.52 21.99
N GLY A 997 9.79 9.26 21.66
CA GLY A 997 10.63 8.88 20.53
C GLY A 997 9.87 8.95 19.20
N SER A 998 10.33 8.20 18.21
CA SER A 998 9.71 8.13 16.88
C SER A 998 8.26 7.62 16.97
N GLN A 999 7.34 8.34 16.33
CA GLN A 999 5.94 7.95 16.21
C GLN A 999 5.48 8.02 14.75
N ASN A 1000 4.80 6.98 14.27
CA ASN A 1000 4.22 6.94 12.93
C ASN A 1000 2.75 6.53 12.94
N SER A 1001 2.03 6.93 11.90
CA SER A 1001 0.67 6.46 11.63
C SER A 1001 0.68 4.98 11.24
N VAL A 1002 -0.44 4.30 11.47
CA VAL A 1002 -0.69 2.91 11.04
C VAL A 1002 -0.30 2.68 9.58
N GLU A 1003 -0.68 3.63 8.74
CA GLU A 1003 -0.55 3.57 7.29
C GLU A 1003 0.93 3.60 6.85
N ASN A 1004 1.83 4.14 7.68
CA ASN A 1004 3.27 4.27 7.41
C ASN A 1004 4.14 3.37 8.31
N MET A 1005 3.55 2.39 8.99
CA MET A 1005 4.30 1.49 9.90
C MET A 1005 5.26 0.55 9.17
N SER A 1006 5.00 0.22 7.91
CA SER A 1006 5.68 -0.85 7.16
C SER A 1006 7.20 -0.70 6.97
N PHE A 1007 7.81 0.38 7.48
CA PHE A 1007 9.21 0.73 7.24
C PHE A 1007 10.03 0.95 8.51
N ASN A 1008 9.40 0.91 9.69
CA ASN A 1008 10.09 1.08 10.96
C ASN A 1008 9.95 -0.21 11.75
N PHE A 1009 11.07 -0.75 12.22
CA PHE A 1009 11.12 -2.07 12.87
C PHE A 1009 11.88 -1.97 14.19
N HIS A 1010 11.62 -0.89 14.91
CA HIS A 1010 12.38 -0.59 16.10
C HIS A 1010 11.52 0.18 17.09
N ILE A 1011 11.54 -0.24 18.35
CA ILE A 1011 11.18 0.62 19.47
C ILE A 1011 12.46 0.82 20.27
N GLY A 1012 12.98 2.04 20.20
CA GLY A 1012 14.05 2.48 21.09
C GLY A 1012 13.47 3.01 22.38
N LEU A 1013 13.99 2.56 23.52
CA LEU A 1013 13.64 3.10 24.82
C LEU A 1013 14.88 3.29 25.66
N LYS A 1014 15.06 4.49 26.20
CA LYS A 1014 16.19 4.86 27.05
C LYS A 1014 15.70 5.29 28.41
N ILE A 1015 16.16 4.63 29.46
CA ILE A 1015 15.90 5.00 30.85
C ILE A 1015 17.20 5.59 31.42
N LEU A 1016 17.14 6.87 31.78
CA LEU A 1016 18.22 7.60 32.40
C LEU A 1016 18.04 7.58 33.92
N LEU A 1017 19.02 6.98 34.60
CA LEU A 1017 19.10 6.94 36.06
C LEU A 1017 20.07 8.03 36.52
N SER A 1018 19.51 9.12 37.02
CA SER A 1018 20.27 10.30 37.48
C SER A 1018 20.30 10.35 39.00
N LYS A 1019 21.45 10.67 39.60
CA LYS A 1019 21.57 10.83 41.06
C LYS A 1019 21.40 12.28 41.48
N THR A 1020 20.73 12.53 42.61
CA THR A 1020 20.69 13.86 43.22
C THR A 1020 21.99 14.20 43.95
N LEU A 1021 22.26 15.52 44.06
CA LEU A 1021 23.36 16.06 44.88
C LEU A 1021 23.05 16.01 46.39
N ASN A 1022 21.79 15.82 46.76
CA ASN A 1022 21.34 15.69 48.14
C ASN A 1022 20.88 14.27 48.41
N ALA A 1023 21.10 13.80 49.63
CA ALA A 1023 20.60 12.55 50.16
C ALA A 1023 19.40 12.80 51.09
N LEU A 1024 18.45 11.87 51.10
CA LEU A 1024 17.31 11.86 52.00
C LEU A 1024 17.71 11.12 53.28
N VAL A 1025 17.64 11.81 54.40
CA VAL A 1025 18.08 11.30 55.69
C VAL A 1025 16.89 11.20 56.63
N THR A 1026 16.64 9.99 57.13
CA THR A 1026 15.62 9.75 58.16
C THR A 1026 16.24 9.77 59.55
N PHE A 1027 15.72 10.61 60.43
CA PHE A 1027 16.00 10.59 61.86
C PHE A 1027 14.81 9.99 62.60
N GLN A 1028 15.05 8.99 63.43
CA GLN A 1028 14.02 8.38 64.26
C GLN A 1028 14.06 8.99 65.66
N LYS A 1029 12.98 9.64 66.10
CA LYS A 1029 12.89 10.24 67.44
C LYS A 1029 11.78 9.58 68.23
N GLU A 1030 12.13 8.91 69.33
CA GLU A 1030 11.11 8.37 70.24
C GLU A 1030 10.47 9.50 71.05
N ARG A 1031 9.13 9.57 71.07
CA ARG A 1031 8.38 10.33 72.09
C ARG A 1031 7.97 9.40 73.23
N LYS A 1032 8.87 9.13 74.17
CA LYS A 1032 8.51 8.42 75.41
C LYS A 1032 8.39 9.43 76.57
N SER A 1033 7.23 10.07 76.70
CA SER A 1033 6.90 10.83 77.91
C SER A 1033 5.73 10.18 78.64
N VAL A 1034 6.06 9.47 79.73
CA VAL A 1034 5.11 8.82 80.65
C VAL A 1034 4.11 9.82 81.24
N ILE A 1035 4.52 11.10 81.35
CA ILE A 1035 3.71 12.19 81.91
C ILE A 1035 2.44 12.45 81.07
N ILE A 1036 2.53 12.32 79.74
CA ILE A 1036 1.39 12.53 78.84
C ILE A 1036 0.34 11.44 79.07
N ILE A 1037 0.76 10.19 79.28
CA ILE A 1037 -0.15 9.06 79.52
C ILE A 1037 -0.93 9.26 80.82
N ILE A 1038 -0.21 9.60 81.91
CA ILE A 1038 -0.81 9.83 83.22
C ILE A 1038 -1.86 10.95 83.12
N SER A 1039 -1.55 12.02 82.39
CA SER A 1039 -2.46 13.15 82.18
C SER A 1039 -3.73 12.75 81.40
N ILE A 1040 -3.59 11.93 80.35
CA ILE A 1040 -4.73 11.44 79.56
C ILE A 1040 -5.62 10.50 80.38
N ILE A 1041 -5.04 9.57 81.16
CA ILE A 1041 -5.80 8.64 82.00
C ILE A 1041 -6.62 9.40 83.05
N LEU A 1042 -6.01 10.39 83.73
CA LEU A 1042 -6.71 11.22 84.70
C LEU A 1042 -7.85 12.03 84.07
N GLY A 1043 -7.65 12.56 82.86
CA GLY A 1043 -8.67 13.27 82.12
C GLY A 1043 -9.87 12.40 81.74
N VAL A 1044 -9.62 11.16 81.29
CA VAL A 1044 -10.67 10.20 80.91
C VAL A 1044 -11.49 9.76 82.13
N LEU A 1045 -10.83 9.47 83.26
CA LEU A 1045 -11.50 9.13 84.52
C LEU A 1045 -12.51 10.22 84.93
N ALA A 1046 -12.09 11.48 84.93
CA ALA A 1046 -12.95 12.60 85.30
C ALA A 1046 -14.09 12.83 84.30
N GLY A 1047 -13.81 12.78 82.99
CA GLY A 1047 -14.80 13.02 81.95
C GLY A 1047 -15.89 11.95 81.90
N VAL A 1048 -15.52 10.68 81.97
CA VAL A 1048 -16.48 9.55 81.92
C VAL A 1048 -17.35 9.54 83.17
N PHE A 1049 -16.80 9.87 84.35
CA PHE A 1049 -17.59 9.97 85.59
C PHE A 1049 -18.70 11.01 85.47
N ASN A 1050 -18.37 12.20 84.96
CA ASN A 1050 -19.33 13.29 84.84
C ASN A 1050 -20.43 12.99 83.81
N PHE A 1051 -20.11 12.29 82.73
CA PHE A 1051 -21.09 11.82 81.75
C PHE A 1051 -22.12 10.86 82.37
N PHE A 1052 -21.67 9.87 83.14
CA PHE A 1052 -22.57 8.94 83.82
C PHE A 1052 -23.40 9.61 84.93
N ALA A 1053 -22.82 10.59 85.63
CA ALA A 1053 -23.54 11.40 86.61
C ALA A 1053 -24.71 12.19 85.99
N LEU A 1054 -24.45 12.89 84.88
CA LEU A 1054 -25.47 13.68 84.17
C LEU A 1054 -26.57 12.80 83.58
N THR A 1055 -26.20 11.67 82.97
CA THR A 1055 -27.18 10.74 82.38
C THR A 1055 -28.07 10.09 83.45
N LEU A 1056 -27.52 9.73 84.61
CA LEU A 1056 -28.30 9.24 85.75
C LEU A 1056 -29.32 10.28 86.23
N SER A 1057 -28.87 11.53 86.44
CA SER A 1057 -29.74 12.64 86.84
C SER A 1057 -30.86 12.88 85.82
N HIS A 1058 -30.55 12.87 84.52
CA HIS A 1058 -31.52 13.06 83.45
C HIS A 1058 -32.54 11.91 83.37
N PHE A 1059 -32.09 10.67 83.52
CA PHE A 1059 -32.95 9.49 83.49
C PHE A 1059 -33.89 9.44 84.70
N GLU A 1060 -33.43 9.87 85.86
CA GLU A 1060 -34.25 9.99 87.07
C GLU A 1060 -35.27 11.13 86.95
N HIS A 1061 -34.87 12.27 86.38
CA HIS A 1061 -35.80 13.36 86.07
C HIS A 1061 -36.88 12.94 85.08
N TRP A 1062 -36.52 12.23 84.01
CA TRP A 1062 -37.49 11.69 83.05
C TRP A 1062 -38.45 10.68 83.71
N ARG A 1063 -37.92 9.81 84.59
CA ARG A 1063 -38.73 8.84 85.33
C ARG A 1063 -39.70 9.51 86.30
N SER A 1064 -39.29 10.61 86.96
CA SER A 1064 -40.17 11.36 87.87
C SER A 1064 -41.29 12.10 87.10
N GLN A 1065 -40.99 12.65 85.91
CA GLN A 1065 -42.00 13.24 85.04
C GLN A 1065 -43.06 12.22 84.57
N LYS A 1066 -42.64 11.02 84.15
CA LYS A 1066 -43.59 9.93 83.79
C LYS A 1066 -44.46 9.48 84.97
N LYS A 1067 -43.92 9.49 86.19
CA LYS A 1067 -44.68 9.14 87.40
C LYS A 1067 -45.77 10.19 87.70
N ARG A 1068 -45.48 11.48 87.49
CA ARG A 1068 -46.43 12.59 87.60
C ARG A 1068 -47.57 12.52 86.55
N GLN A 1069 -47.31 12.00 85.35
CA GLN A 1069 -48.36 11.80 84.33
C GLN A 1069 -49.28 10.59 84.59
N SER A 1070 -48.91 9.64 85.45
CA SER A 1070 -49.74 8.47 85.77
C SER A 1070 -50.71 8.64 86.95
N ILE A 1071 -50.69 9.80 87.63
CA ILE A 1071 -51.54 10.10 88.79
C ILE A 1071 -52.49 11.26 88.44
N GLN A 1072 -53.58 10.96 87.72
CA GLN A 1072 -54.79 11.79 87.64
C GLN A 1072 -55.96 11.01 88.28
N PRO A 1073 -56.57 11.48 89.39
CA PRO A 1073 -57.80 10.90 89.92
C PRO A 1073 -59.04 11.62 89.37
N ARG A 1074 -59.98 10.82 88.85
CA ARG A 1074 -61.39 11.14 88.61
C ARG A 1074 -62.04 11.68 89.90
N ASN A 1075 -62.36 12.97 89.99
CA ASN A 1075 -63.45 13.60 90.79
C ASN A 1075 -63.15 15.08 91.09
N PHE A 1076 -63.15 15.95 90.07
CA PHE A 1076 -63.01 17.40 90.26
C PHE A 1076 -64.26 18.21 89.84
N ASN A 1077 -65.29 17.57 89.25
CA ASN A 1077 -66.50 18.26 88.75
C ASN A 1077 -67.61 18.49 89.79
N ARG A 1078 -67.40 18.18 91.07
CA ARG A 1078 -68.44 18.33 92.11
C ARG A 1078 -68.16 19.46 93.13
N ILE A 1079 -67.03 20.16 93.00
CA ILE A 1079 -66.63 21.23 93.93
C ILE A 1079 -66.68 22.62 93.27
N ILE A 1080 -66.81 22.70 91.94
CA ILE A 1080 -66.82 23.99 91.19
C ILE A 1080 -68.25 24.53 90.94
N SER A 1081 -69.31 23.84 91.37
CA SER A 1081 -70.71 24.30 91.19
C SER A 1081 -71.28 25.13 92.35
N GLN A 1082 -70.45 25.61 93.28
CA GLN A 1082 -70.91 26.40 94.44
C GLN A 1082 -70.17 27.74 94.66
N SER A 1083 -69.30 28.18 93.75
CA SER A 1083 -68.63 29.49 93.89
C SER A 1083 -68.77 30.43 92.69
N GLU A 1084 -69.63 30.12 91.71
CA GLU A 1084 -70.00 31.04 90.61
C GLU A 1084 -71.27 31.85 90.95
N ALA A 1085 -71.26 32.51 92.10
CA ALA A 1085 -72.19 33.58 92.44
C ALA A 1085 -71.44 34.57 93.33
N LEU A 1086 -71.17 35.78 92.81
CA LEU A 1086 -70.22 36.82 93.27
C LEU A 1086 -68.88 36.69 92.51
N SER A 1087 -68.62 37.36 91.39
CA SER A 1087 -68.99 38.73 91.04
C SER A 1087 -68.87 38.94 89.52
N GLU A 1088 -70.00 39.19 88.89
CA GLU A 1088 -70.05 40.04 87.70
C GLU A 1088 -69.50 41.43 88.06
N MET A 1089 -68.51 41.90 87.31
CA MET A 1089 -68.43 43.29 86.84
C MET A 1089 -67.48 43.28 85.62
N HIS A 1090 -68.06 42.92 84.47
CA HIS A 1090 -67.56 43.27 83.13
C HIS A 1090 -67.45 44.80 83.01
N PHE A 1091 -66.51 45.38 82.26
CA PHE A 1091 -66.43 45.53 80.80
C PHE A 1091 -65.20 46.47 80.56
N HIS A 1092 -64.47 46.54 79.46
CA HIS A 1092 -64.83 46.39 78.05
C HIS A 1092 -63.55 46.19 77.22
N GLU A 1093 -63.72 45.47 76.11
CA GLU A 1093 -62.82 45.30 74.96
C GLU A 1093 -62.31 46.63 74.36
N MET A 1094 -61.13 46.60 73.72
CA MET A 1094 -60.96 46.94 72.30
C MET A 1094 -59.50 46.76 71.84
N PHE A 1095 -59.32 45.89 70.84
CA PHE A 1095 -58.52 46.01 69.59
C PHE A 1095 -57.72 47.32 69.40
N SER A 1096 -56.59 47.41 68.69
CA SER A 1096 -55.95 46.61 67.63
C SER A 1096 -54.65 47.32 67.21
N ASP A 1097 -53.84 46.61 66.43
CA ASP A 1097 -53.06 47.12 65.29
C ASP A 1097 -51.76 47.93 65.50
N SER A 1098 -50.68 47.20 65.19
CA SER A 1098 -49.81 47.46 64.02
C SER A 1098 -48.70 48.52 64.08
N SER A 1099 -47.66 48.16 63.34
CA SER A 1099 -46.55 48.95 62.78
C SER A 1099 -45.29 49.13 63.64
N VAL A 1100 -44.04 49.05 63.15
CA VAL A 1100 -43.33 48.43 62.00
C VAL A 1100 -42.03 49.24 61.82
N ARG A 1101 -40.95 48.53 61.41
CA ARG A 1101 -39.72 49.00 60.71
C ARG A 1101 -38.70 49.82 61.51
N SER A 1102 -37.41 49.76 61.20
CA SER A 1102 -36.70 49.50 59.91
C SER A 1102 -35.28 48.95 60.21
N GLU A 1103 -34.85 47.81 59.63
CA GLU A 1103 -34.13 47.63 58.33
C GLU A 1103 -32.61 47.94 58.47
N ASP A 1104 -31.63 47.20 57.91
CA ASP A 1104 -31.54 46.45 56.65
C ASP A 1104 -30.55 45.25 56.77
N TYR A 1105 -30.86 44.02 56.30
CA TYR A 1105 -30.68 43.45 54.93
C TYR A 1105 -29.19 43.23 54.51
N LEU A 1106 -28.75 42.11 53.90
CA LEU A 1106 -29.24 40.74 53.69
C LEU A 1106 -28.10 39.92 53.01
N ASN A 1107 -27.98 38.62 53.31
CA ASN A 1107 -27.86 37.42 52.41
C ASN A 1107 -27.07 37.50 51.07
N GLN A 1108 -26.50 36.44 50.47
CA GLN A 1108 -26.47 34.99 50.68
C GLN A 1108 -25.63 34.35 49.54
N ASN A 1109 -25.23 33.09 49.75
CA ASN A 1109 -24.97 32.01 48.77
C ASN A 1109 -23.71 32.17 47.88
N LYS A 1110 -22.87 31.15 47.69
CA LYS A 1110 -23.06 29.70 47.78
C LYS A 1110 -21.70 29.01 47.94
#